data_AF-A0A286II22-F1
#
_entry.id   AF-A0A286II22-F1
#
_cell.length_a   1.000
_cell.length_b   1.000
_cell.length_c   1.000
_cell.angle_alpha   90.00
_cell.angle_beta   90.00
_cell.angle_gamma   90.00
#
_symmetry.space_group_name_H-M   'P 1'
#
loop_
_entity.id
_entity.type
_entity.pdbx_description
1 polymer ?
#
loop_
_entity_poly.entity_id
_entity_poly.type
_entity_poly.pdbx_seq_one_letter_code
_entity_poly.pdbx_strand_id
1 'polypeptide(L)'
;MFCFKTASAQEPEIETAKTYIENLNELDAADIAETKVKDSYLSPTTGWFHVYFKQVFRSIDVYNGLINLTLKDGKVVYTGNKFVQNIKEKVSSTKLQVAAVNALQTAALSVGLSPSEISAIKTVSTIQNELGEIDVVSFEDKAVSDELILVKKFWLPHEYNIVKNGGAEVQLVWEVSLATNDKEHMWRVFVDASSNEVVRTEDDVIYCDFGTPEHQTTPHVCTEEKLQKSSGIAVAPNSYTVFDIPLESPTHGSRTVVINPYTRFVPAGTGPGSTNGWHNNGVSDFPVTRGNNVSAQEDVSGTNNYGQLPSSATYEFNFPYTQGLNTAPGNQKAAITNLFYWNNLLHDVLWKYGFDEPSGNFQNDNMGRGGIGNDFVYADAQDSYSTNNARFFTPVDGGNGRMEMTIWSDVNGYQPDSDFDNGIIAHEYGHGWSKRLAGGPATNSCLSNEEQAGEGWSDYLALMLTTDWASLSPNEASANIPRGIGTYAKGQATNGSGIRPYQYSYDMVNVNEPVTYGQVNNTSFSRPHGIGSIWATILWDVTWEIIFEDNQIVADIYNTTNMVGNVAALKLVNEGLRLQPCSPSFVDARDAIMKADTLLFGGKYFCALNKAFSRRGLGTNASTGATSDDRLVAEGFVPMGGEALTSAQQFTVCSNSVFNYTATVATSGVGFVWQRPIVSGISNPTGSGSSATVSEVLVNTTNQPVVVTYNFATSNFLCGIATPVKVFVTVLPSPVPQVGTYNICQNSSVPSNEGLVGPSDVYGNIANGATTASSPVVRRTYGNNRATYVGSSVGTSVHYQTLTFTANFTATTTLEVLSSAVGTYIMLYETSFDPATPAANFLRGDENSGVGNLSKLSHPLSSGTTYILVVAAFNNGQFGRFRIISDKNIFPTVGTNLWYAAVSGGSPLFSGDTFNPVGISGTGITNTTTPGNNIFYLENIAIPTCRTLVDFRVNTPSDGGNVTGGKEICPVINSGKLKLENHVGAVNYWELSFDNFTNVIYPLANTTDSLVFENVYFFQNTQLRAVVQNGACPAAFSSYTNLDVVPAADTISSDFSSGNSTKQATETITATSDIISPANTIFRAGKSVTLENGFEAQNGSVFKAEIGGCQN
;
A
#
# COMPACT_ATOMS: atom_id res chain seq x y z
N MET A 1 50.15 15.60 -19.96
CA MET A 1 50.05 14.78 -21.18
C MET A 1 50.01 13.32 -20.76
N PHE A 2 48.82 12.81 -20.44
CA PHE A 2 48.62 11.45 -19.94
C PHE A 2 48.10 10.55 -21.06
N CYS A 3 48.66 9.34 -21.18
CA CYS A 3 48.36 8.41 -22.25
C CYS A 3 47.37 7.36 -21.73
N PHE A 4 46.10 7.47 -22.13
CA PHE A 4 45.06 6.53 -21.72
C PHE A 4 45.35 5.11 -22.22
N LYS A 5 45.55 4.19 -21.27
CA LYS A 5 45.36 2.74 -21.40
C LYS A 5 44.41 2.37 -20.25
N THR A 6 43.26 1.71 -20.44
CA THR A 6 42.79 0.93 -21.58
C THR A 6 41.28 1.11 -21.82
N ALA A 7 40.89 1.77 -22.91
CA ALA A 7 39.51 1.69 -23.45
C ALA A 7 39.47 0.59 -24.53
N SER A 8 38.70 -0.48 -24.30
CA SER A 8 38.52 -1.57 -25.29
C SER A 8 37.33 -2.51 -25.02
N ALA A 9 36.68 -2.44 -23.86
CA ALA A 9 35.61 -3.38 -23.47
C ALA A 9 34.33 -2.71 -22.92
N GLN A 10 34.31 -1.38 -22.76
CA GLN A 10 33.26 -0.63 -22.02
C GLN A 10 32.64 0.53 -22.83
N GLU A 11 32.98 0.68 -24.11
CA GLU A 11 32.36 1.72 -24.96
C GLU A 11 30.84 1.55 -25.16
N PRO A 12 30.24 0.34 -25.27
CA PRO A 12 28.80 0.19 -25.50
C PRO A 12 27.93 0.83 -24.41
N GLU A 13 28.32 0.67 -23.15
CA GLU A 13 27.62 1.24 -22.00
C GLU A 13 27.77 2.76 -21.95
N ILE A 14 28.96 3.29 -22.26
CA ILE A 14 29.23 4.73 -22.30
C ILE A 14 28.44 5.39 -23.45
N GLU A 15 28.42 4.81 -24.65
CA GLU A 15 27.63 5.34 -25.77
C GLU A 15 26.12 5.20 -25.51
N THR A 16 25.67 4.16 -24.80
CA THR A 16 24.27 4.05 -24.33
C THR A 16 23.92 5.18 -23.35
N ALA A 17 24.81 5.45 -22.39
CA ALA A 17 24.62 6.51 -21.40
C ALA A 17 24.63 7.91 -22.03
N LYS A 18 25.51 8.13 -23.01
CA LYS A 18 25.57 9.36 -23.82
C LYS A 18 24.31 9.55 -24.68
N THR A 19 23.87 8.50 -25.39
CA THR A 19 22.60 8.51 -26.15
C THR A 19 21.42 8.84 -25.23
N TYR A 20 21.43 8.36 -23.99
CA TYR A 20 20.39 8.71 -23.01
C TYR A 20 20.41 10.21 -22.66
N ILE A 21 21.58 10.79 -22.38
CA ILE A 21 21.73 12.24 -22.14
C ILE A 21 21.23 13.06 -23.34
N GLU A 22 21.60 12.67 -24.57
CA GLU A 22 21.17 13.35 -25.81
C GLU A 22 19.65 13.35 -26.03
N ASN A 23 18.89 12.53 -25.29
CA ASN A 23 17.43 12.46 -25.33
C ASN A 23 16.75 12.98 -24.04
N LEU A 24 17.48 13.62 -23.12
CA LEU A 24 16.89 14.27 -21.94
C LEU A 24 16.20 15.58 -22.33
N ASN A 25 14.86 15.58 -22.30
CA ASN A 25 14.01 16.72 -22.67
C ASN A 25 14.24 18.02 -21.87
N GLU A 26 14.99 17.96 -20.77
CA GLU A 26 15.26 19.08 -19.85
C GLU A 26 16.60 19.80 -20.13
N LEU A 27 17.43 19.26 -21.02
CA LEU A 27 18.72 19.83 -21.42
C LEU A 27 18.64 20.33 -22.85
N ASP A 28 19.23 21.50 -23.13
CA ASP A 28 19.37 22.02 -24.49
C ASP A 28 20.63 21.46 -25.17
N ALA A 29 20.77 21.71 -26.48
CA ALA A 29 21.91 21.20 -27.24
C ALA A 29 23.26 21.83 -26.83
N ALA A 30 23.26 23.01 -26.19
CA ALA A 30 24.47 23.67 -25.68
C ALA A 30 24.88 23.16 -24.29
N ASP A 31 23.92 22.72 -23.47
CA ASP A 31 24.16 22.12 -22.16
C ASP A 31 25.01 20.84 -22.24
N ILE A 32 24.92 20.12 -23.37
CA ILE A 32 25.56 18.81 -23.59
C ILE A 32 26.63 18.78 -24.69
N ALA A 33 26.83 19.88 -25.42
CA ALA A 33 27.68 19.92 -26.64
C ALA A 33 29.14 19.54 -26.41
N GLU A 34 29.72 19.93 -25.27
CA GLU A 34 31.13 19.69 -24.93
C GLU A 34 31.29 18.68 -23.78
N THR A 35 30.20 18.00 -23.38
CA THR A 35 30.18 17.06 -22.25
C THR A 35 31.21 15.94 -22.39
N LYS A 36 31.91 15.65 -21.29
CA LYS A 36 32.99 14.65 -21.24
C LYS A 36 32.71 13.62 -20.16
N VAL A 37 33.06 12.36 -20.42
CA VAL A 37 33.16 11.35 -19.35
C VAL A 37 34.21 11.82 -18.36
N LYS A 38 33.81 11.99 -17.10
CA LYS A 38 34.70 12.26 -15.97
C LYS A 38 35.23 10.95 -15.40
N ASP A 39 34.37 9.95 -15.30
CA ASP A 39 34.68 8.63 -14.74
C ASP A 39 33.69 7.56 -15.22
N SER A 40 34.08 6.29 -15.22
CA SER A 40 33.20 5.15 -15.51
C SER A 40 33.77 3.82 -15.03
N TYR A 41 32.97 3.01 -14.35
CA TYR A 41 33.39 1.69 -13.85
C TYR A 41 32.23 0.69 -13.71
N LEU A 42 32.57 -0.59 -13.74
CA LEU A 42 31.67 -1.68 -13.35
C LEU A 42 31.86 -1.95 -11.85
N SER A 43 30.82 -1.83 -11.02
CA SER A 43 30.90 -2.23 -9.61
C SER A 43 30.88 -3.76 -9.48
N PRO A 44 31.94 -4.39 -8.92
CA PRO A 44 31.99 -5.85 -8.75
C PRO A 44 30.90 -6.40 -7.83
N THR A 45 30.46 -5.64 -6.82
CA THR A 45 29.50 -6.14 -5.82
C THR A 45 28.04 -6.08 -6.26
N THR A 46 27.68 -5.23 -7.24
CA THR A 46 26.31 -5.09 -7.74
C THR A 46 26.14 -5.52 -9.20
N GLY A 47 27.23 -5.57 -9.96
CA GLY A 47 27.21 -5.76 -11.42
C GLY A 47 26.67 -4.54 -12.19
N TRP A 48 26.52 -3.39 -11.55
CA TRP A 48 26.05 -2.16 -12.18
C TRP A 48 27.21 -1.38 -12.81
N PHE A 49 26.97 -0.81 -13.98
CA PHE A 49 27.94 0.04 -14.66
C PHE A 49 27.61 1.51 -14.40
N HIS A 50 28.51 2.23 -13.75
CA HIS A 50 28.37 3.64 -13.41
C HIS A 50 29.12 4.50 -14.42
N VAL A 51 28.50 5.59 -14.87
CA VAL A 51 29.12 6.57 -15.77
C VAL A 51 28.85 7.97 -15.25
N TYR A 52 29.91 8.74 -15.04
CA TYR A 52 29.87 10.11 -14.56
C TYR A 52 30.29 11.03 -15.69
N PHE A 53 29.39 11.86 -16.17
CA PHE A 53 29.65 12.90 -17.16
C PHE A 53 29.79 14.25 -16.46
N LYS A 54 30.73 15.08 -16.93
CA LYS A 54 30.85 16.48 -16.53
C LYS A 54 30.36 17.42 -17.62
N GLN A 55 29.67 18.48 -17.19
CA GLN A 55 29.29 19.59 -18.05
C GLN A 55 30.51 20.44 -18.34
N VAL A 56 30.67 20.81 -19.61
CA VAL A 56 31.72 21.69 -20.11
C VAL A 56 31.04 22.72 -21.00
N PHE A 57 31.42 23.98 -20.87
CA PHE A 57 30.88 25.05 -21.72
C PHE A 57 32.00 26.00 -22.11
N ARG A 58 32.19 26.21 -23.42
CA ARG A 58 33.32 26.97 -23.98
C ARG A 58 34.69 26.45 -23.52
N SER A 59 34.82 25.12 -23.44
CA SER A 59 36.02 24.41 -23.03
C SER A 59 36.53 24.82 -21.64
N ILE A 60 35.58 25.07 -20.72
CA ILE A 60 35.79 25.32 -19.29
C ILE A 60 34.80 24.40 -18.55
N ASP A 61 35.27 23.73 -17.50
CA ASP A 61 34.45 22.85 -16.68
C ASP A 61 33.39 23.65 -15.88
N VAL A 62 32.18 23.11 -15.73
CA VAL A 62 31.19 23.63 -14.78
C VAL A 62 31.43 22.99 -13.41
N TYR A 63 31.57 23.80 -12.37
CA TYR A 63 31.80 23.32 -11.01
C TYR A 63 30.61 22.50 -10.52
N ASN A 64 30.87 21.29 -10.03
CA ASN A 64 29.90 20.26 -9.63
C ASN A 64 28.79 19.92 -10.65
N GLY A 65 28.89 20.43 -11.89
CA GLY A 65 27.96 20.12 -12.99
C GLY A 65 28.14 18.71 -13.51
N LEU A 66 27.58 17.72 -12.79
CA LEU A 66 27.70 16.30 -13.08
C LEU A 66 26.34 15.67 -13.43
N ILE A 67 26.36 14.69 -14.35
CA ILE A 67 25.31 13.69 -14.50
C ILE A 67 25.94 12.34 -14.18
N ASN A 68 25.35 11.61 -13.24
CA ASN A 68 25.74 10.24 -12.92
C ASN A 68 24.64 9.27 -13.36
N LEU A 69 24.97 8.35 -14.26
CA LEU A 69 24.07 7.31 -14.73
C LEU A 69 24.49 5.97 -14.18
N THR A 70 23.50 5.13 -13.87
CA THR A 70 23.71 3.74 -13.51
C THR A 70 23.01 2.86 -14.51
N LEU A 71 23.76 1.93 -15.10
CA LEU A 71 23.28 0.96 -16.08
C LEU A 71 23.26 -0.44 -15.47
N LYS A 72 22.19 -1.18 -15.77
CA LYS A 72 22.02 -2.60 -15.43
C LYS A 72 21.54 -3.31 -16.69
N ASP A 73 22.14 -4.45 -17.01
CA ASP A 73 21.84 -5.23 -18.23
C ASP A 73 21.87 -4.39 -19.52
N GLY A 74 22.85 -3.48 -19.62
CA GLY A 74 23.04 -2.58 -20.77
C GLY A 74 22.00 -1.47 -20.91
N LYS A 75 21.21 -1.17 -19.87
CA LYS A 75 20.18 -0.11 -19.88
C LYS A 75 20.37 0.85 -18.73
N VAL A 76 20.20 2.15 -18.98
CA VAL A 76 20.10 3.17 -17.91
C VAL A 76 18.90 2.85 -17.03
N VAL A 77 19.16 2.59 -15.74
CA VAL A 77 18.13 2.32 -14.74
C VAL A 77 17.97 3.46 -13.72
N TYR A 78 18.97 4.33 -13.59
CA TYR A 78 18.93 5.54 -12.77
C TYR A 78 19.83 6.65 -13.36
N THR A 79 19.45 7.89 -13.10
CA THR A 79 20.17 9.11 -13.48
C THR A 79 20.03 10.14 -12.37
N GLY A 80 21.13 10.63 -11.83
CA GLY A 80 21.17 11.91 -11.10
C GLY A 80 21.68 13.00 -12.04
N ASN A 81 21.05 14.18 -12.03
CA ASN A 81 21.38 15.29 -12.93
C ASN A 81 21.57 16.59 -12.15
N LYS A 82 22.75 17.20 -12.27
CA LYS A 82 23.11 18.54 -11.76
C LYS A 82 23.78 19.39 -12.84
N PHE A 83 23.58 19.08 -14.12
CA PHE A 83 23.94 20.01 -15.19
C PHE A 83 23.10 21.29 -15.07
N VAL A 84 23.73 22.43 -15.29
CA VAL A 84 23.02 23.69 -15.41
C VAL A 84 22.24 23.66 -16.72
N GLN A 85 20.91 23.57 -16.63
CA GLN A 85 20.00 23.64 -17.77
C GLN A 85 20.01 25.05 -18.39
N ASN A 86 19.99 25.13 -19.72
CA ASN A 86 20.05 26.36 -20.53
C ASN A 86 21.26 27.25 -20.18
N ILE A 87 22.45 26.67 -19.94
CA ILE A 87 23.65 27.34 -19.43
C ILE A 87 24.04 28.58 -20.26
N LYS A 88 23.81 28.52 -21.57
CA LYS A 88 24.08 29.60 -22.53
C LYS A 88 23.35 30.90 -22.22
N GLU A 89 22.15 30.82 -21.64
CA GLU A 89 21.34 31.99 -21.25
C GLU A 89 21.72 32.54 -19.85
N LYS A 90 22.46 31.73 -19.07
CA LYS A 90 22.73 31.95 -17.64
C LYS A 90 24.10 32.58 -17.33
N VAL A 91 25.01 32.66 -18.30
CA VAL A 91 26.35 33.27 -18.12
C VAL A 91 26.36 34.79 -18.33
N SER A 92 26.82 35.56 -17.34
CA SER A 92 26.94 37.04 -17.42
C SER A 92 28.00 37.53 -18.39
N SER A 93 29.19 36.93 -18.31
CA SER A 93 30.41 37.43 -18.92
C SER A 93 31.32 36.26 -19.28
N THR A 94 31.96 36.37 -20.44
CA THR A 94 32.92 35.38 -20.94
C THR A 94 34.32 35.99 -21.12
N LYS A 95 34.56 37.16 -20.53
CA LYS A 95 35.85 37.86 -20.55
C LYS A 95 36.58 37.69 -19.23
N LEU A 96 37.71 36.99 -19.30
CA LEU A 96 38.73 36.98 -18.26
C LEU A 96 39.36 38.39 -18.15
N GLN A 97 39.27 39.02 -16.97
CA GLN A 97 39.91 40.31 -16.69
C GLN A 97 40.98 40.19 -15.59
N VAL A 98 40.80 39.25 -14.68
CA VAL A 98 41.69 38.97 -13.55
C VAL A 98 42.73 37.94 -13.95
N ALA A 99 44.02 38.26 -13.78
CA ALA A 99 45.10 37.29 -13.96
C ALA A 99 45.15 36.29 -12.79
N ALA A 100 45.47 35.03 -13.07
CA ALA A 100 45.50 33.95 -12.07
C ALA A 100 46.39 34.26 -10.84
N VAL A 101 47.46 35.03 -11.00
CA VAL A 101 48.33 35.47 -9.88
C VAL A 101 47.62 36.45 -8.93
N ASN A 102 46.75 37.32 -9.45
CA ASN A 102 45.96 38.23 -8.62
C ASN A 102 44.88 37.47 -7.85
N ALA A 103 44.26 36.46 -8.48
CA ALA A 103 43.32 35.57 -7.81
C ALA A 103 43.98 34.78 -6.69
N LEU A 104 45.19 34.24 -6.91
CA LEU A 104 46.00 33.61 -5.85
C LEU A 104 46.30 34.58 -4.70
N GLN A 105 46.74 35.81 -4.99
CA GLN A 105 47.00 36.81 -3.95
C GLN A 105 45.73 37.13 -3.13
N THR A 106 44.59 37.35 -3.79
CA THR A 106 43.29 37.53 -3.12
C THR A 106 42.93 36.32 -2.25
N ALA A 107 43.05 35.12 -2.79
CA ALA A 107 42.70 33.88 -2.11
C ALA A 107 43.53 33.69 -0.83
N ALA A 108 44.86 33.78 -0.94
CA ALA A 108 45.77 33.65 0.20
C ALA A 108 45.50 34.70 1.28
N LEU A 109 45.26 35.96 0.91
CA LEU A 109 44.88 37.02 1.85
C LEU A 109 43.53 36.74 2.54
N SER A 110 42.58 36.13 1.83
CA SER A 110 41.23 35.84 2.37
C SER A 110 41.21 34.74 3.43
N VAL A 111 42.18 33.82 3.39
CA VAL A 111 42.35 32.74 4.39
C VAL A 111 43.33 33.12 5.50
N GLY A 112 43.66 34.41 5.64
CA GLY A 112 44.41 34.95 6.78
C GLY A 112 45.92 35.11 6.59
N LEU A 113 46.49 34.67 5.45
CA LEU A 113 47.92 34.85 5.17
C LEU A 113 48.25 36.32 4.92
N SER A 114 49.41 36.78 5.39
CA SER A 114 49.83 38.18 5.23
C SER A 114 50.47 38.46 3.86
N PRO A 115 50.46 39.72 3.38
CA PRO A 115 51.21 40.14 2.20
C PRO A 115 52.73 39.91 2.30
N SER A 116 53.27 39.74 3.52
CA SER A 116 54.67 39.42 3.78
C SER A 116 55.01 37.94 3.60
N GLU A 117 54.03 37.04 3.79
CA GLU A 117 54.21 35.61 3.54
C GLU A 117 54.10 35.32 2.04
N ILE A 118 53.16 35.97 1.35
CA ILE A 118 52.91 35.86 -0.09
C ILE A 118 53.96 36.67 -0.89
N SER A 119 55.22 36.22 -0.85
CA SER A 119 56.38 37.03 -1.27
C SER A 119 57.18 36.48 -2.45
N ALA A 120 56.93 35.24 -2.89
CA ALA A 120 57.81 34.53 -3.83
C ALA A 120 57.08 33.80 -4.98
N ILE A 121 55.78 34.08 -5.21
CA ILE A 121 54.96 33.44 -6.25
C ILE A 121 55.69 33.36 -7.60
N LYS A 122 55.95 32.12 -8.04
CA LYS A 122 56.59 31.77 -9.29
C LYS A 122 55.67 30.86 -10.11
N THR A 123 55.37 31.22 -11.35
CA THR A 123 54.65 30.33 -12.27
C THR A 123 55.53 29.14 -12.66
N VAL A 124 55.02 27.94 -12.43
CA VAL A 124 55.69 26.67 -12.78
C VAL A 124 55.19 26.16 -14.14
N SER A 125 53.88 26.23 -14.38
CA SER A 125 53.28 25.78 -15.64
C SER A 125 51.98 26.52 -15.95
N THR A 126 51.65 26.59 -17.23
CA THR A 126 50.37 27.11 -17.74
C THR A 126 49.81 26.09 -18.73
N ILE A 127 48.57 25.68 -18.52
CA ILE A 127 47.81 24.80 -19.39
C ILE A 127 46.75 25.64 -20.09
N GLN A 128 46.61 25.46 -21.40
CA GLN A 128 45.56 26.10 -22.20
C GLN A 128 44.46 25.07 -22.54
N ASN A 129 43.22 25.54 -22.64
CA ASN A 129 42.09 24.73 -23.12
C ASN A 129 42.09 24.60 -24.66
N GLU A 130 41.10 23.89 -25.19
CA GLU A 130 40.95 23.62 -26.63
C GLU A 130 40.73 24.89 -27.49
N LEU A 131 40.35 26.01 -26.86
CA LEU A 131 40.24 27.33 -27.50
C LEU A 131 41.56 28.15 -27.45
N GLY A 132 42.62 27.61 -26.83
CA GLY A 132 43.89 28.31 -26.62
C GLY A 132 43.87 29.35 -25.49
N GLU A 133 42.80 29.40 -24.70
CA GLU A 133 42.72 30.26 -23.52
C GLU A 133 43.44 29.60 -22.34
N ILE A 134 44.03 30.38 -21.43
CA ILE A 134 44.58 29.85 -20.15
C ILE A 134 43.46 29.15 -19.38
N ASP A 135 43.72 27.94 -18.90
CA ASP A 135 42.75 27.10 -18.18
C ASP A 135 43.22 26.78 -16.75
N VAL A 136 44.48 26.34 -16.61
CA VAL A 136 45.13 26.10 -15.31
C VAL A 136 46.48 26.79 -15.28
N VAL A 137 46.80 27.43 -14.16
CA VAL A 137 48.15 27.92 -13.85
C VAL A 137 48.61 27.27 -12.55
N SER A 138 49.79 26.66 -12.56
CA SER A 138 50.42 26.12 -11.34
C SER A 138 51.46 27.12 -10.84
N PHE A 139 51.41 27.46 -9.57
CA PHE A 139 52.35 28.34 -8.90
C PHE A 139 53.15 27.60 -7.82
N GLU A 140 54.36 28.09 -7.57
CA GLU A 140 55.21 27.71 -6.44
C GLU A 140 55.40 28.97 -5.59
N ASP A 141 55.00 28.91 -4.31
CA ASP A 141 55.42 29.87 -3.28
C ASP A 141 55.69 29.10 -1.98
N LYS A 142 56.97 28.75 -1.76
CA LYS A 142 57.41 27.93 -0.64
C LYS A 142 57.24 28.57 0.73
N ALA A 143 56.99 29.88 0.81
CA ALA A 143 56.63 30.52 2.08
C ALA A 143 55.18 30.19 2.48
N VAL A 144 54.32 29.95 1.50
CA VAL A 144 52.87 29.72 1.68
C VAL A 144 52.50 28.23 1.63
N SER A 145 53.05 27.47 0.68
CA SER A 145 52.75 26.06 0.46
C SER A 145 53.97 25.25 0.04
N ASP A 146 54.12 24.06 0.60
CA ASP A 146 55.08 23.06 0.13
C ASP A 146 54.64 22.41 -1.19
N GLU A 147 53.36 22.48 -1.54
CA GLU A 147 52.81 21.89 -2.76
C GLU A 147 52.73 22.92 -3.91
N LEU A 148 52.32 22.47 -5.10
CA LEU A 148 52.02 23.37 -6.21
C LEU A 148 50.61 23.93 -6.02
N ILE A 149 50.52 25.25 -5.90
CA ILE A 149 49.25 25.95 -5.76
C ILE A 149 48.57 25.98 -7.14
N LEU A 150 47.41 25.35 -7.28
CA LEU A 150 46.71 25.22 -8.54
C LEU A 150 45.63 26.31 -8.66
N VAL A 151 45.64 27.04 -9.78
CA VAL A 151 44.63 28.06 -10.08
C VAL A 151 43.94 27.71 -11.40
N LYS A 152 42.67 27.29 -11.32
CA LYS A 152 41.91 26.74 -12.46
C LYS A 152 40.64 27.55 -12.76
N LYS A 153 40.29 27.73 -14.04
CA LYS A 153 39.01 28.32 -14.44
C LYS A 153 37.85 27.34 -14.22
N PHE A 154 36.74 27.86 -13.70
CA PHE A 154 35.46 27.17 -13.67
C PHE A 154 34.29 28.10 -14.01
N TRP A 155 33.23 27.53 -14.54
CA TRP A 155 31.89 28.12 -14.44
C TRP A 155 31.28 27.70 -13.09
N LEU A 156 31.09 28.67 -12.19
CA LEU A 156 30.46 28.45 -10.88
C LEU A 156 28.96 28.80 -10.98
N PRO A 157 28.04 27.83 -10.75
CA PRO A 157 26.61 28.11 -10.66
C PRO A 157 26.28 29.01 -9.46
N HIS A 158 25.27 29.86 -9.59
CA HIS A 158 24.89 30.85 -8.57
C HIS A 158 24.41 30.24 -7.24
N GLU A 159 23.98 28.96 -7.24
CA GLU A 159 23.67 28.22 -6.00
C GLU A 159 24.86 28.09 -5.04
N TYR A 160 26.10 28.23 -5.53
CA TYR A 160 27.32 28.21 -4.72
C TYR A 160 27.81 29.62 -4.30
N ASN A 161 27.16 30.70 -4.71
CA ASN A 161 27.63 32.09 -4.55
C ASN A 161 27.03 32.77 -3.31
N ILE A 162 27.87 33.22 -2.37
CA ILE A 162 27.43 33.87 -1.12
C ILE A 162 27.11 35.37 -1.27
N VAL A 163 27.48 35.99 -2.39
CA VAL A 163 27.32 37.43 -2.65
C VAL A 163 25.97 37.70 -3.32
N LYS A 164 24.92 37.84 -2.49
CA LYS A 164 23.49 37.81 -2.85
C LYS A 164 22.92 38.96 -3.71
N ASN A 165 23.71 39.64 -4.56
CA ASN A 165 23.29 40.85 -5.28
C ASN A 165 23.28 40.73 -6.82
N GLY A 166 22.18 40.25 -7.39
CA GLY A 166 21.70 40.61 -8.74
C GLY A 166 22.62 40.29 -9.94
N GLY A 167 23.61 39.41 -9.76
CA GLY A 167 24.47 38.89 -10.82
C GLY A 167 23.78 37.79 -11.64
N ALA A 168 24.53 37.21 -12.59
CA ALA A 168 24.02 36.10 -13.40
C ALA A 168 24.00 34.75 -12.66
N GLU A 169 23.20 33.84 -13.20
CA GLU A 169 22.98 32.49 -12.67
C GLU A 169 24.19 31.56 -12.82
N VAL A 170 25.17 31.89 -13.67
CA VAL A 170 26.48 31.23 -13.75
C VAL A 170 27.59 32.27 -13.95
N GLN A 171 28.68 32.14 -13.20
CA GLN A 171 29.79 33.10 -13.15
C GLN A 171 31.13 32.45 -13.50
N LEU A 172 32.01 33.17 -14.21
CA LEU A 172 33.38 32.72 -14.46
C LEU A 172 34.24 33.03 -13.24
N VAL A 173 34.89 32.02 -12.68
CA VAL A 173 35.76 32.15 -11.50
C VAL A 173 37.11 31.46 -11.71
N TRP A 174 38.09 31.90 -10.93
CA TRP A 174 39.29 31.14 -10.61
C TRP A 174 39.06 30.37 -9.31
N GLU A 175 39.11 29.04 -9.34
CA GLU A 175 39.34 28.24 -8.14
C GLU A 175 40.84 28.23 -7.84
N VAL A 176 41.21 28.56 -6.61
CA VAL A 176 42.57 28.50 -6.07
C VAL A 176 42.61 27.37 -5.03
N SER A 177 43.24 26.25 -5.36
CA SER A 177 43.51 25.14 -4.44
C SER A 177 44.85 25.37 -3.72
N LEU A 178 44.80 25.48 -2.40
CA LEU A 178 45.88 26.00 -1.55
C LEU A 178 46.00 25.21 -0.23
N ALA A 179 46.95 24.28 -0.17
CA ALA A 179 47.38 23.64 1.08
C ALA A 179 48.34 24.56 1.85
N THR A 180 48.03 24.92 3.10
CA THR A 180 48.85 25.85 3.89
C THR A 180 50.03 25.17 4.59
N ASN A 181 51.10 25.93 4.83
CA ASN A 181 52.34 25.42 5.43
C ASN A 181 52.24 25.05 6.92
N ASP A 182 51.26 25.61 7.65
CA ASP A 182 50.84 25.17 8.98
C ASP A 182 50.30 23.72 9.01
N LYS A 183 49.98 23.16 7.83
CA LYS A 183 49.34 21.85 7.65
C LYS A 183 47.94 21.78 8.24
N GLU A 184 47.30 22.92 8.53
CA GLU A 184 45.97 22.95 9.14
C GLU A 184 44.83 22.83 8.11
N HIS A 185 45.03 23.33 6.89
CA HIS A 185 43.96 23.53 5.91
C HIS A 185 44.34 23.14 4.47
N MET A 186 43.33 22.74 3.68
CA MET A 186 43.40 22.68 2.22
C MET A 186 42.26 23.51 1.64
N TRP A 187 42.55 24.77 1.36
CA TRP A 187 41.55 25.73 0.90
C TRP A 187 41.26 25.60 -0.59
N ARG A 188 39.98 25.54 -0.97
CA ARG A 188 39.50 25.94 -2.30
C ARG A 188 38.86 27.31 -2.21
N VAL A 189 39.52 28.33 -2.74
CA VAL A 189 38.99 29.71 -2.78
C VAL A 189 38.55 30.07 -4.20
N PHE A 190 37.30 30.44 -4.37
CA PHE A 190 36.72 30.85 -5.65
C PHE A 190 36.74 32.38 -5.75
N VAL A 191 37.50 32.90 -6.72
CA VAL A 191 37.66 34.34 -6.96
C VAL A 191 37.04 34.70 -8.31
N ASP A 192 36.21 35.74 -8.34
CA ASP A 192 35.56 36.24 -9.55
C ASP A 192 36.61 36.66 -10.60
N ALA A 193 36.56 36.03 -11.78
CA ALA A 193 37.51 36.26 -12.88
C ALA A 193 37.38 37.63 -13.56
N SER A 194 36.42 38.45 -13.12
CA SER A 194 36.15 39.81 -13.60
C SER A 194 36.35 40.90 -12.53
N SER A 195 35.90 40.70 -11.29
CA SER A 195 36.00 41.69 -10.20
C SER A 195 37.18 41.50 -9.25
N ASN A 196 37.76 40.29 -9.19
CA ASN A 196 38.78 39.86 -8.23
C ASN A 196 38.27 39.78 -6.77
N GLU A 197 36.94 39.72 -6.56
CA GLU A 197 36.32 39.47 -5.26
C GLU A 197 36.25 37.96 -4.94
N VAL A 198 36.33 37.59 -3.66
CA VAL A 198 36.10 36.20 -3.22
C VAL A 198 34.61 35.92 -3.22
N VAL A 199 34.23 34.86 -3.93
CA VAL A 199 32.84 34.40 -4.13
C VAL A 199 32.47 33.28 -3.16
N ARG A 200 33.45 32.45 -2.79
CA ARG A 200 33.29 31.26 -1.93
C ARG A 200 34.65 30.79 -1.42
N THR A 201 34.68 30.22 -0.22
CA THR A 201 35.83 29.52 0.35
C THR A 201 35.35 28.20 0.93
N GLU A 202 36.07 27.12 0.66
CA GLU A 202 35.83 25.79 1.21
C GLU A 202 37.15 25.23 1.76
N ASP A 203 37.08 24.41 2.81
CA ASP A 203 38.20 23.58 3.26
C ASP A 203 37.91 22.12 2.90
N ASP A 204 38.85 21.43 2.25
CA ASP A 204 38.75 19.99 1.99
C ASP A 204 39.16 19.15 3.19
N VAL A 205 39.88 19.74 4.16
CA VAL A 205 40.16 19.16 5.46
C VAL A 205 38.92 19.35 6.34
N ILE A 206 38.20 18.27 6.63
CA ILE A 206 37.07 18.32 7.57
C ILE A 206 37.62 18.14 8.98
N TYR A 207 37.40 19.13 9.84
CA TYR A 207 37.79 19.11 11.26
C TYR A 207 36.59 19.41 12.17
N CYS A 208 36.57 18.77 13.32
CA CYS A 208 35.52 18.92 14.32
C CYS A 208 35.98 19.74 15.54
N ASP A 209 36.06 21.07 15.46
CA ASP A 209 36.43 21.88 16.65
C ASP A 209 35.32 21.86 17.73
N PHE A 210 35.58 21.14 18.83
CA PHE A 210 34.70 21.02 19.98
C PHE A 210 35.01 21.99 21.14
N GLY A 211 35.93 22.94 20.92
CA GLY A 211 36.18 24.09 21.78
C GLY A 211 37.01 23.82 23.05
N THR A 212 37.68 24.88 23.53
CA THR A 212 38.46 24.87 24.78
C THR A 212 37.61 25.29 25.99
N PRO A 213 37.75 24.61 27.14
CA PRO A 213 37.52 25.23 28.44
C PRO A 213 38.52 26.37 28.68
N GLU A 214 38.13 27.39 29.45
CA GLU A 214 38.92 28.61 29.68
C GLU A 214 40.37 28.38 30.14
N HIS A 215 41.27 29.28 29.72
CA HIS A 215 42.68 29.40 30.12
C HIS A 215 43.05 28.83 31.51
N GLN A 216 44.07 27.96 31.55
CA GLN A 216 45.19 28.16 32.48
C GLN A 216 46.54 27.90 31.81
N THR A 217 47.34 28.95 31.70
CA THR A 217 48.78 28.87 31.38
C THR A 217 49.57 28.45 32.62
N THR A 218 50.33 27.35 32.57
CA THR A 218 51.58 27.21 33.36
C THR A 218 52.46 26.08 32.81
N PRO A 219 53.79 26.28 32.63
CA PRO A 219 54.67 25.28 32.03
C PRO A 219 55.37 24.41 33.09
N HIS A 220 55.30 23.08 32.99
CA HIS A 220 56.05 22.19 33.89
C HIS A 220 56.75 21.01 33.18
N VAL A 221 58.04 21.27 32.90
CA VAL A 221 59.22 20.43 33.18
C VAL A 221 59.02 18.91 33.09
N CYS A 222 59.68 18.31 32.10
CA CYS A 222 59.85 16.87 31.98
C CYS A 222 60.62 16.29 33.19
N THR A 223 60.10 15.23 33.81
CA THR A 223 60.87 14.31 34.66
C THR A 223 60.66 12.89 34.19
N GLU A 224 61.75 12.19 33.86
CA GLU A 224 61.71 10.76 33.51
C GLU A 224 61.25 9.93 34.71
N GLU A 225 60.17 9.16 34.57
CA GLU A 225 59.90 8.03 35.47
C GLU A 225 59.94 6.68 34.77
N LYS A 226 60.35 5.67 35.53
CA LYS A 226 60.98 4.46 35.00
C LYS A 226 59.94 3.42 34.58
N LEU A 227 60.13 2.89 33.37
CA LEU A 227 59.46 1.71 32.83
C LEU A 227 59.30 0.59 33.89
N GLN A 228 58.08 0.37 34.37
CA GLN A 228 57.75 -0.88 35.05
C GLN A 228 57.67 -2.00 34.03
N LYS A 229 58.53 -2.98 34.18
CA LYS A 229 58.59 -4.17 33.33
C LYS A 229 57.59 -5.20 33.86
N SER A 230 56.39 -5.27 33.28
CA SER A 230 55.48 -6.40 33.48
C SER A 230 55.68 -7.46 32.39
N SER A 231 55.43 -8.71 32.74
CA SER A 231 55.82 -9.88 31.94
C SER A 231 54.95 -10.02 30.69
N GLY A 232 55.56 -9.87 29.51
CA GLY A 232 54.92 -10.24 28.25
C GLY A 232 54.57 -11.73 28.23
N ILE A 233 53.28 -12.05 28.18
CA ILE A 233 52.80 -13.37 27.78
C ILE A 233 53.12 -13.50 26.29
N ALA A 234 53.77 -14.59 25.86
CA ALA A 234 53.95 -14.87 24.45
C ALA A 234 52.57 -15.15 23.82
N VAL A 235 52.14 -14.28 22.91
CA VAL A 235 50.86 -14.39 22.19
C VAL A 235 51.12 -15.10 20.86
N ALA A 236 50.08 -15.61 20.21
CA ALA A 236 50.22 -16.14 18.85
C ALA A 236 50.75 -15.07 17.87
N PRO A 237 51.54 -15.44 16.85
CA PRO A 237 51.97 -14.51 15.80
C PRO A 237 50.80 -13.83 15.09
N ASN A 238 51.03 -12.63 14.57
CA ASN A 238 50.02 -11.78 13.92
C ASN A 238 48.82 -11.49 14.84
N SER A 239 49.09 -10.81 15.95
CA SER A 239 48.13 -10.52 17.00
C SER A 239 48.22 -9.08 17.51
N TYR A 240 47.07 -8.55 17.92
CA TYR A 240 46.89 -7.16 18.30
C TYR A 240 46.09 -7.10 19.60
N THR A 241 46.57 -6.35 20.60
CA THR A 241 45.74 -6.01 21.75
C THR A 241 45.02 -4.70 21.44
N VAL A 242 43.69 -4.72 21.32
CA VAL A 242 42.88 -3.59 20.81
C VAL A 242 41.51 -3.54 21.46
N PHE A 243 40.82 -2.41 21.34
CA PHE A 243 39.37 -2.36 21.59
C PHE A 243 38.67 -2.90 20.33
N ASP A 244 38.49 -4.22 20.27
CA ASP A 244 37.89 -4.90 19.12
C ASP A 244 36.41 -4.53 18.94
N ILE A 245 35.92 -4.59 17.69
CA ILE A 245 34.52 -4.36 17.34
C ILE A 245 33.61 -5.30 18.16
N PRO A 246 32.52 -4.83 18.77
CA PRO A 246 31.86 -3.52 18.60
C PRO A 246 32.25 -2.44 19.64
N LEU A 247 33.33 -2.60 20.41
CA LEU A 247 33.68 -1.64 21.46
C LEU A 247 33.96 -0.25 20.88
N GLU A 248 33.18 0.76 21.27
CA GLU A 248 33.36 2.15 20.84
C GLU A 248 34.63 2.77 21.46
N SER A 249 34.92 2.51 22.74
CA SER A 249 36.01 3.19 23.46
C SER A 249 36.32 2.53 24.82
N PRO A 250 37.32 3.00 25.60
CA PRO A 250 37.69 2.41 26.90
C PRO A 250 36.57 2.39 27.94
N THR A 251 35.54 3.25 27.82
CA THR A 251 34.36 3.24 28.70
C THR A 251 33.37 2.11 28.39
N HIS A 252 33.48 1.49 27.21
CA HIS A 252 32.55 0.46 26.73
C HIS A 252 33.01 -0.98 27.04
N GLY A 253 34.30 -1.20 27.31
CA GLY A 253 34.82 -2.53 27.59
C GLY A 253 36.34 -2.58 27.77
N SER A 254 36.87 -3.79 27.93
CA SER A 254 38.32 -4.03 28.03
C SER A 254 38.90 -4.48 26.68
N ARG A 255 40.15 -4.10 26.41
CA ARG A 255 40.89 -4.56 25.21
C ARG A 255 40.98 -6.08 25.17
N THR A 256 40.84 -6.64 23.98
CA THR A 256 40.99 -8.06 23.69
C THR A 256 42.23 -8.30 22.83
N VAL A 257 42.71 -9.55 22.81
CA VAL A 257 43.78 -10.00 21.91
C VAL A 257 43.13 -10.63 20.69
N VAL A 258 43.29 -9.98 19.53
CA VAL A 258 42.75 -10.46 18.24
C VAL A 258 43.90 -11.07 17.44
N ILE A 259 43.69 -12.27 16.87
CA ILE A 259 44.70 -13.03 16.13
C ILE A 259 44.23 -13.20 14.68
N ASN A 260 45.10 -12.89 13.71
CA ASN A 260 44.81 -12.93 12.27
C ASN A 260 43.45 -12.28 11.87
N PRO A 261 43.14 -11.03 12.30
CA PRO A 261 41.83 -10.39 12.08
C PRO A 261 41.39 -10.30 10.62
N TYR A 262 42.31 -10.10 9.67
CA TYR A 262 42.03 -10.13 8.22
C TYR A 262 41.32 -11.41 7.74
N THR A 263 41.44 -12.53 8.46
CA THR A 263 40.74 -13.79 8.13
C THR A 263 39.23 -13.73 8.35
N ARG A 264 38.71 -12.71 9.04
CA ARG A 264 37.26 -12.41 9.11
C ARG A 264 36.67 -12.06 7.74
N PHE A 265 37.51 -11.55 6.82
CA PHE A 265 37.05 -10.90 5.58
C PHE A 265 37.42 -11.68 4.31
N VAL A 266 38.52 -12.44 4.30
CA VAL A 266 38.88 -13.28 3.14
C VAL A 266 38.08 -14.60 3.12
N PRO A 267 37.63 -15.10 1.95
CA PRO A 267 36.97 -16.41 1.88
C PRO A 267 37.86 -17.54 2.41
N ALA A 268 37.29 -18.43 3.22
CA ALA A 268 38.05 -19.49 3.89
C ALA A 268 38.91 -20.31 2.90
N GLY A 269 40.22 -20.37 3.16
CA GLY A 269 41.19 -21.09 2.33
C GLY A 269 41.80 -20.30 1.16
N THR A 270 41.41 -19.05 0.92
CA THR A 270 42.03 -18.21 -0.14
C THR A 270 43.32 -17.50 0.29
N GLY A 271 43.51 -17.26 1.59
CA GLY A 271 44.71 -16.65 2.15
C GLY A 271 44.84 -15.14 1.88
N PRO A 272 45.92 -14.50 2.38
CA PRO A 272 46.13 -13.06 2.22
C PRO A 272 46.36 -12.64 0.76
N GLY A 273 46.70 -13.57 -0.15
CA GLY A 273 46.86 -13.29 -1.59
C GLY A 273 45.58 -12.85 -2.33
N SER A 274 44.46 -12.66 -1.62
CA SER A 274 43.23 -12.04 -2.13
C SER A 274 43.09 -10.55 -1.74
N THR A 275 43.80 -10.07 -0.72
CA THR A 275 43.72 -8.68 -0.20
C THR A 275 45.09 -8.10 0.19
N ASN A 276 46.19 -8.77 -0.18
CA ASN A 276 47.55 -8.64 0.37
C ASN A 276 47.68 -8.86 1.90
N GLY A 277 46.60 -8.73 2.66
CA GLY A 277 46.63 -8.71 4.12
C GLY A 277 47.13 -7.38 4.66
N TRP A 278 46.94 -7.14 5.95
CA TRP A 278 47.13 -5.82 6.56
C TRP A 278 48.59 -5.33 6.60
N HIS A 279 49.57 -6.21 6.38
CA HIS A 279 51.00 -5.92 6.50
C HIS A 279 51.80 -5.99 5.19
N ASN A 280 51.15 -6.15 4.03
CA ASN A 280 51.81 -6.21 2.74
C ASN A 280 51.17 -5.19 1.79
N ASN A 281 51.97 -4.45 1.02
CA ASN A 281 51.48 -3.41 0.09
C ASN A 281 51.38 -3.86 -1.38
N GLY A 282 51.34 -5.17 -1.63
CA GLY A 282 51.46 -5.80 -2.95
C GLY A 282 52.90 -6.10 -3.39
N VAL A 283 53.91 -5.53 -2.72
CA VAL A 283 55.33 -5.68 -3.08
C VAL A 283 56.19 -6.19 -1.93
N SER A 284 55.97 -5.68 -0.71
CA SER A 284 56.81 -5.96 0.46
C SER A 284 55.97 -6.18 1.72
N ASP A 285 56.42 -7.11 2.56
CA ASP A 285 55.92 -7.28 3.93
C ASP A 285 56.56 -6.27 4.88
N PHE A 286 55.75 -5.69 5.76
CA PHE A 286 56.13 -4.68 6.74
C PHE A 286 55.93 -5.21 8.17
N PRO A 287 57.00 -5.50 8.94
CA PRO A 287 56.90 -5.91 10.35
C PRO A 287 56.62 -4.70 11.28
N VAL A 288 55.77 -3.78 10.82
CA VAL A 288 55.34 -2.52 11.44
C VAL A 288 53.86 -2.27 11.11
N THR A 289 53.21 -1.29 11.74
CA THR A 289 51.81 -0.87 11.51
C THR A 289 51.56 -0.21 10.13
N ARG A 290 51.93 -0.88 9.04
CA ARG A 290 51.78 -0.45 7.65
C ARG A 290 51.48 -1.65 6.74
N GLY A 291 50.67 -1.45 5.70
CA GLY A 291 50.47 -2.42 4.62
C GLY A 291 49.69 -1.84 3.43
N ASN A 292 48.74 -2.59 2.89
CA ASN A 292 47.99 -2.18 1.70
C ASN A 292 47.01 -1.02 1.98
N ASN A 293 46.29 -1.07 3.10
CA ASN A 293 45.12 -0.21 3.35
C ASN A 293 45.52 1.09 4.08
N VAL A 294 46.52 1.02 4.97
CA VAL A 294 46.88 2.09 5.89
C VAL A 294 48.37 2.02 6.29
N SER A 295 48.95 3.18 6.58
CA SER A 295 50.22 3.35 7.30
C SER A 295 49.93 4.15 8.57
N ALA A 296 49.81 3.46 9.71
CA ALA A 296 49.54 4.10 10.99
C ALA A 296 50.84 4.39 11.73
N GLN A 297 51.01 5.63 12.18
CA GLN A 297 52.25 6.15 12.73
C GLN A 297 51.99 7.19 13.84
N GLU A 298 53.03 7.52 14.58
CA GLU A 298 53.07 8.68 15.47
C GLU A 298 53.24 9.98 14.66
N ASP A 299 52.55 11.05 15.03
CA ASP A 299 52.95 12.43 14.67
C ASP A 299 52.69 13.41 15.83
N VAL A 300 53.38 13.22 16.97
CA VAL A 300 53.28 14.17 18.10
C VAL A 300 53.96 15.53 17.82
N SER A 301 54.32 15.77 16.56
CA SER A 301 54.88 17.02 16.06
C SER A 301 53.89 17.83 15.21
N GLY A 302 52.81 17.20 14.71
CA GLY A 302 51.86 17.81 13.78
C GLY A 302 52.54 18.31 12.50
N THR A 303 53.55 17.58 11.99
CA THR A 303 54.33 18.03 10.82
C THR A 303 54.01 17.31 9.53
N ASN A 304 53.10 16.33 9.57
CA ASN A 304 52.69 15.46 8.47
C ASN A 304 53.85 14.70 7.80
N ASN A 305 54.91 14.44 8.57
CA ASN A 305 56.08 13.67 8.17
C ASN A 305 55.91 12.18 8.52
N TYR A 306 56.83 11.34 8.05
CA TYR A 306 56.91 9.95 8.53
C TYR A 306 57.46 9.88 9.96
N GLY A 307 56.60 9.62 10.94
CA GLY A 307 56.99 9.42 12.33
C GLY A 307 57.21 7.94 12.71
N GLN A 308 57.12 7.61 14.00
CA GLN A 308 57.42 6.27 14.48
C GLN A 308 56.27 5.27 14.25
N LEU A 309 56.60 4.10 13.71
CA LEU A 309 55.70 2.95 13.64
C LEU A 309 56.14 1.87 14.65
N PRO A 310 55.24 1.35 15.51
CA PRO A 310 55.51 0.15 16.29
C PRO A 310 55.97 -1.00 15.40
N SER A 311 57.00 -1.75 15.82
CA SER A 311 57.59 -2.86 15.07
C SER A 311 57.55 -4.19 15.84
N SER A 312 57.36 -5.29 15.11
CA SER A 312 57.34 -6.65 15.66
C SER A 312 57.66 -7.69 14.59
N ALA A 313 58.73 -8.46 14.77
CA ALA A 313 59.20 -9.46 13.80
C ALA A 313 58.26 -10.68 13.67
N THR A 314 57.37 -10.89 14.64
CA THR A 314 56.32 -11.92 14.64
C THR A 314 54.92 -11.32 14.44
N TYR A 315 54.82 -10.03 14.11
CA TYR A 315 53.57 -9.28 14.00
C TYR A 315 52.73 -9.30 15.30
N GLU A 316 53.40 -9.39 16.45
CA GLU A 316 52.78 -9.28 17.78
C GLU A 316 52.79 -7.80 18.23
N PHE A 317 51.65 -7.13 18.11
CA PHE A 317 51.42 -5.73 18.50
C PHE A 317 50.58 -5.68 19.80
N ASN A 318 51.14 -6.26 20.86
CA ASN A 318 50.47 -6.42 22.15
C ASN A 318 51.07 -5.46 23.20
N PHE A 319 50.73 -4.17 23.08
CA PHE A 319 51.28 -3.11 23.95
C PHE A 319 50.36 -2.79 25.14
N PRO A 320 50.92 -2.44 26.32
CA PRO A 320 50.13 -2.05 27.49
C PRO A 320 49.33 -0.78 27.23
N TYR A 321 48.24 -0.61 27.99
CA TYR A 321 47.43 0.60 28.03
C TYR A 321 47.08 0.91 29.48
N THR A 322 47.22 2.17 29.88
CA THR A 322 46.82 2.68 31.19
C THR A 322 45.98 3.92 30.97
N GLN A 323 44.75 3.95 31.49
CA GLN A 323 43.92 5.15 31.50
C GLN A 323 44.31 6.04 32.68
N GLY A 324 44.64 7.31 32.43
CA GLY A 324 45.01 8.28 33.46
C GLY A 324 45.44 9.62 32.88
N LEU A 325 45.89 10.54 33.73
CA LEU A 325 46.47 11.82 33.31
C LEU A 325 47.91 11.59 32.81
N ASN A 326 48.34 12.31 31.77
CA ASN A 326 49.68 12.23 31.19
C ASN A 326 50.09 10.82 30.71
N THR A 327 49.14 9.93 30.42
CA THR A 327 49.43 8.55 29.99
C THR A 327 49.67 8.41 28.49
N ALA A 328 49.29 9.40 27.67
CA ALA A 328 49.38 9.34 26.21
C ALA A 328 50.78 8.92 25.69
N PRO A 329 51.92 9.50 26.13
CA PRO A 329 53.25 9.06 25.68
C PRO A 329 53.58 7.60 26.05
N GLY A 330 53.03 7.09 27.15
CA GLY A 330 53.16 5.68 27.54
C GLY A 330 52.25 4.73 26.76
N ASN A 331 51.11 5.25 26.29
CA ASN A 331 50.10 4.51 25.52
C ASN A 331 50.35 4.56 24.00
N GLN A 332 51.23 5.44 23.49
CA GLN A 332 51.42 5.72 22.06
C GLN A 332 51.49 4.47 21.15
N LYS A 333 52.22 3.41 21.54
CA LYS A 333 52.27 2.18 20.73
C LYS A 333 50.94 1.41 20.71
N ALA A 334 50.17 1.48 21.80
CA ALA A 334 48.82 0.93 21.85
C ALA A 334 47.83 1.78 21.03
N ALA A 335 47.99 3.10 21.03
CA ALA A 335 47.20 4.05 20.22
C ALA A 335 47.36 3.75 18.72
N ILE A 336 48.59 3.81 18.21
CA ILE A 336 48.91 3.50 16.80
C ILE A 336 48.44 2.09 16.41
N THR A 337 48.54 1.12 17.31
CA THR A 337 48.06 -0.25 17.04
C THR A 337 46.53 -0.32 16.94
N ASN A 338 45.81 0.43 17.77
CA ASN A 338 44.35 0.49 17.74
C ASN A 338 43.86 1.24 16.49
N LEU A 339 44.51 2.35 16.14
CA LEU A 339 44.26 3.12 14.91
C LEU A 339 44.51 2.29 13.64
N PHE A 340 45.65 1.56 13.59
CA PHE A 340 45.98 0.63 12.52
C PHE A 340 44.92 -0.47 12.36
N TYR A 341 44.50 -1.05 13.48
CA TYR A 341 43.50 -2.11 13.52
C TYR A 341 42.16 -1.63 12.95
N TRP A 342 41.67 -0.47 13.42
CA TRP A 342 40.38 0.05 13.00
C TRP A 342 40.37 0.54 11.55
N ASN A 343 41.43 1.19 11.06
CA ASN A 343 41.51 1.58 9.64
C ASN A 343 41.47 0.36 8.70
N ASN A 344 42.19 -0.72 9.02
CA ASN A 344 42.10 -1.96 8.24
C ASN A 344 40.72 -2.63 8.35
N LEU A 345 40.11 -2.61 9.55
CA LEU A 345 38.76 -3.15 9.77
C LEU A 345 37.70 -2.38 8.96
N LEU A 346 37.76 -1.05 8.97
CA LEU A 346 36.87 -0.16 8.22
C LEU A 346 36.97 -0.41 6.71
N HIS A 347 38.20 -0.49 6.18
CA HIS A 347 38.46 -0.90 4.80
C HIS A 347 37.80 -2.25 4.47
N ASP A 348 38.13 -3.30 5.22
CA ASP A 348 37.72 -4.66 4.90
C ASP A 348 36.19 -4.87 5.05
N VAL A 349 35.54 -4.18 6.00
CA VAL A 349 34.08 -4.15 6.13
C VAL A 349 33.45 -3.42 4.95
N LEU A 350 33.86 -2.18 4.66
CA LEU A 350 33.25 -1.38 3.60
C LEU A 350 33.44 -1.99 2.21
N TRP A 351 34.56 -2.69 1.97
CA TRP A 351 34.77 -3.48 0.75
C TRP A 351 33.67 -4.54 0.55
N LYS A 352 33.20 -5.20 1.61
CA LYS A 352 32.05 -6.14 1.54
C LYS A 352 30.73 -5.47 1.19
N TYR A 353 30.57 -4.21 1.56
CA TYR A 353 29.41 -3.39 1.21
C TYR A 353 29.53 -2.76 -0.18
N GLY A 354 30.71 -2.80 -0.78
CA GLY A 354 30.97 -2.35 -2.15
C GLY A 354 31.81 -1.10 -2.26
N PHE A 355 32.43 -0.59 -1.19
CA PHE A 355 33.52 0.39 -1.31
C PHE A 355 34.79 -0.36 -1.73
N ASP A 356 34.81 -0.74 -3.02
CA ASP A 356 35.81 -1.57 -3.68
C ASP A 356 36.74 -0.73 -4.58
N GLU A 357 37.75 -1.36 -5.18
CA GLU A 357 38.78 -0.64 -5.95
C GLU A 357 38.25 0.20 -7.10
N PRO A 358 37.34 -0.30 -7.97
CA PRO A 358 36.73 0.55 -9.01
C PRO A 358 35.90 1.71 -8.46
N SER A 359 35.48 1.63 -7.19
CA SER A 359 34.74 2.68 -6.49
C SER A 359 35.64 3.66 -5.72
N GLY A 360 36.96 3.52 -5.84
CA GLY A 360 37.98 4.36 -5.19
C GLY A 360 38.06 4.19 -3.68
N ASN A 361 38.22 2.95 -3.21
CA ASN A 361 38.69 2.69 -1.84
C ASN A 361 40.17 3.07 -1.66
N PHE A 362 40.64 3.18 -0.42
CA PHE A 362 42.02 3.53 -0.10
C PHE A 362 42.92 2.29 -0.05
N GLN A 363 43.76 2.07 -1.07
CA GLN A 363 44.61 0.88 -1.17
C GLN A 363 45.88 1.08 -2.02
N ASN A 364 47.03 0.64 -1.50
CA ASN A 364 48.32 0.80 -2.18
C ASN A 364 48.41 0.01 -3.50
N ASP A 365 47.99 -1.25 -3.50
CA ASP A 365 47.89 -2.10 -4.69
C ASP A 365 46.48 -2.65 -4.85
N ASN A 366 45.83 -2.27 -5.97
CA ASN A 366 44.48 -2.70 -6.35
C ASN A 366 44.44 -4.07 -7.04
N MET A 367 45.57 -4.78 -7.13
CA MET A 367 45.66 -6.16 -7.60
C MET A 367 45.09 -6.38 -9.03
N GLY A 368 45.03 -5.31 -9.82
CA GLY A 368 44.41 -5.28 -11.15
C GLY A 368 42.87 -5.29 -11.18
N ARG A 369 42.19 -5.05 -10.04
CA ARG A 369 40.71 -5.05 -9.94
C ARG A 369 40.03 -3.81 -10.53
N GLY A 370 40.73 -2.67 -10.60
CA GLY A 370 40.22 -1.39 -11.09
C GLY A 370 40.68 -0.23 -10.21
N GLY A 371 40.12 0.96 -10.43
CA GLY A 371 40.48 2.19 -9.70
C GLY A 371 41.92 2.65 -9.92
N ILE A 372 42.33 3.65 -9.13
CA ILE A 372 43.67 4.21 -9.09
C ILE A 372 44.23 4.01 -7.68
N GLY A 373 45.03 2.96 -7.48
CA GLY A 373 45.67 2.70 -6.19
C GLY A 373 46.86 3.63 -5.90
N ASN A 374 47.76 3.16 -5.01
CA ASN A 374 48.82 3.93 -4.34
C ASN A 374 48.27 4.96 -3.32
N ASP A 375 47.05 4.73 -2.81
CA ASP A 375 46.27 5.74 -2.11
C ASP A 375 45.81 5.32 -0.70
N PHE A 376 46.54 4.39 -0.08
CA PHE A 376 46.40 3.98 1.33
C PHE A 376 46.29 5.18 2.29
N VAL A 377 45.60 5.00 3.43
CA VAL A 377 45.42 6.06 4.43
C VAL A 377 46.71 6.28 5.24
N TYR A 378 47.17 7.53 5.38
CA TYR A 378 48.05 7.93 6.48
C TYR A 378 47.20 8.10 7.74
N ALA A 379 47.53 7.37 8.81
CA ALA A 379 46.77 7.43 10.05
C ALA A 379 47.71 7.87 11.19
N ASP A 380 47.62 9.14 11.54
CA ASP A 380 48.55 9.85 12.41
C ASP A 380 47.97 9.94 13.82
N ALA A 381 48.62 9.23 14.74
CA ALA A 381 48.20 9.05 16.12
C ALA A 381 48.84 10.10 17.04
N GLN A 382 48.07 10.54 18.03
CA GLN A 382 48.43 11.56 19.01
C GLN A 382 48.92 12.87 18.37
N ASP A 383 48.31 13.25 17.25
CA ASP A 383 48.68 14.44 16.48
C ASP A 383 48.51 15.71 17.32
N SER A 384 49.49 16.62 17.21
CA SER A 384 49.56 17.87 17.94
C SER A 384 49.16 19.12 17.14
N TYR A 385 48.64 18.99 15.90
CA TYR A 385 48.13 20.13 15.13
C TYR A 385 47.05 20.90 15.91
N SER A 386 46.23 20.17 16.68
CA SER A 386 45.26 20.76 17.61
C SER A 386 45.00 19.82 18.80
N THR A 387 43.99 20.13 19.61
CA THR A 387 43.50 19.26 20.69
C THR A 387 41.98 19.29 20.73
N ASN A 388 41.36 18.28 21.34
CA ASN A 388 39.90 18.10 21.38
C ASN A 388 39.25 17.91 19.99
N ASN A 389 39.94 17.25 19.07
CA ASN A 389 39.55 17.17 17.67
C ASN A 389 40.00 15.85 17.01
N ALA A 390 39.51 15.59 15.81
CA ALA A 390 40.09 14.68 14.83
C ALA A 390 39.70 15.19 13.43
N ARG A 391 40.40 14.73 12.39
CA ARG A 391 40.11 15.16 11.03
C ARG A 391 40.47 14.11 9.98
N PHE A 392 39.85 14.24 8.80
CA PHE A 392 40.17 13.44 7.64
C PHE A 392 40.25 14.28 6.34
N PHE A 393 41.42 14.27 5.70
CA PHE A 393 41.61 14.80 4.35
C PHE A 393 41.31 13.72 3.30
N THR A 394 40.36 14.01 2.39
CA THR A 394 40.00 13.12 1.28
C THR A 394 40.33 13.74 -0.08
N PRO A 395 41.45 13.37 -0.72
CA PRO A 395 41.67 13.64 -2.13
C PRO A 395 40.84 12.67 -3.00
N VAL A 396 40.81 12.93 -4.30
CA VAL A 396 40.28 11.99 -5.31
C VAL A 396 41.07 10.68 -5.36
N ASP A 397 40.53 9.69 -6.07
CA ASP A 397 41.15 8.37 -6.27
C ASP A 397 42.60 8.46 -6.78
N GLY A 398 43.48 7.64 -6.21
CA GLY A 398 44.93 7.72 -6.42
C GLY A 398 45.70 8.69 -5.51
N GLY A 399 45.00 9.50 -4.70
CA GLY A 399 45.61 10.33 -3.66
C GLY A 399 45.44 9.72 -2.26
N ASN A 400 46.52 9.64 -1.47
CA ASN A 400 46.43 9.12 -0.09
C ASN A 400 45.51 9.97 0.78
N GLY A 401 44.49 9.35 1.38
CA GLY A 401 43.76 9.97 2.49
C GLY A 401 44.67 10.17 3.70
N ARG A 402 44.35 11.14 4.57
CA ARG A 402 45.05 11.34 5.83
C ARG A 402 44.05 11.52 6.97
N MET A 403 44.22 10.76 8.04
CA MET A 403 43.44 10.80 9.28
C MET A 403 44.36 11.24 10.41
N GLU A 404 44.05 12.35 11.07
CA GLU A 404 44.88 12.90 12.16
C GLU A 404 44.06 12.90 13.47
N MET A 405 44.51 12.09 14.43
CA MET A 405 43.82 11.82 15.69
C MET A 405 44.49 12.56 16.84
N THR A 406 43.78 13.48 17.51
CA THR A 406 44.40 14.33 18.55
C THR A 406 44.19 13.81 19.98
N ILE A 407 44.99 14.35 20.91
CA ILE A 407 44.78 14.22 22.34
C ILE A 407 43.71 15.24 22.80
N TRP A 408 42.85 14.82 23.73
CA TRP A 408 41.78 15.66 24.28
C TRP A 408 42.13 16.20 25.67
N SER A 409 41.39 17.21 26.11
CA SER A 409 41.56 17.85 27.42
C SER A 409 41.14 16.90 28.55
N ASP A 410 41.78 17.06 29.71
CA ASP A 410 41.53 16.23 30.88
C ASP A 410 40.05 16.23 31.31
N VAL A 411 39.48 15.03 31.47
CA VAL A 411 38.11 14.81 31.95
C VAL A 411 38.11 13.75 33.04
N ASN A 412 37.40 14.03 34.15
CA ASN A 412 37.12 13.04 35.21
C ASN A 412 38.33 12.22 35.71
N GLY A 413 39.53 12.82 35.72
CA GLY A 413 40.76 12.20 36.22
C GLY A 413 41.59 11.41 35.20
N TYR A 414 41.30 11.53 33.90
CA TYR A 414 42.15 11.03 32.82
C TYR A 414 42.19 11.97 31.62
N GLN A 415 43.21 11.82 30.78
CA GLN A 415 43.31 12.51 29.49
C GLN A 415 42.77 11.57 28.40
N PRO A 416 41.69 11.91 27.66
CA PRO A 416 41.24 11.08 26.55
C PRO A 416 42.19 11.20 25.36
N ASP A 417 42.33 10.09 24.65
CA ASP A 417 43.20 9.94 23.49
C ASP A 417 42.34 9.32 22.38
N SER A 418 42.08 10.09 21.32
CA SER A 418 41.06 9.73 20.32
C SER A 418 41.43 8.51 19.47
N ASP A 419 42.70 8.11 19.48
CA ASP A 419 43.18 6.82 18.96
C ASP A 419 42.56 5.59 19.65
N PHE A 420 41.86 5.78 20.77
CA PHE A 420 41.06 4.75 21.44
C PHE A 420 39.54 5.01 21.38
N ASP A 421 39.08 6.12 20.79
CA ASP A 421 37.66 6.35 20.51
C ASP A 421 37.35 5.89 19.08
N ASN A 422 37.02 4.62 18.95
CA ASN A 422 36.72 3.96 17.68
C ASN A 422 35.47 4.55 17.02
N GLY A 423 34.58 5.21 17.78
CA GLY A 423 33.49 6.01 17.23
C GLY A 423 34.00 7.20 16.42
N ILE A 424 35.03 7.89 16.91
CA ILE A 424 35.71 8.98 16.19
C ILE A 424 36.50 8.41 15.00
N ILE A 425 37.29 7.35 15.17
CA ILE A 425 38.04 6.73 14.05
C ILE A 425 37.12 6.31 12.89
N ALA A 426 35.96 5.73 13.21
CA ALA A 426 34.96 5.34 12.21
C ALA A 426 34.25 6.54 11.57
N HIS A 427 34.06 7.63 12.32
CA HIS A 427 33.55 8.90 11.78
C HIS A 427 34.53 9.49 10.77
N GLU A 428 35.82 9.65 11.13
CA GLU A 428 36.84 10.21 10.23
C GLU A 428 36.97 9.41 8.93
N TYR A 429 37.01 8.08 9.01
CA TYR A 429 37.02 7.22 7.81
C TYR A 429 35.72 7.35 6.98
N GLY A 430 34.61 7.71 7.64
CA GLY A 430 33.32 8.02 7.02
C GLY A 430 33.37 9.22 6.07
N HIS A 431 34.23 10.21 6.32
CA HIS A 431 34.49 11.28 5.35
C HIS A 431 35.16 10.75 4.08
N GLY A 432 36.17 9.88 4.24
CA GLY A 432 36.83 9.20 3.12
C GLY A 432 35.86 8.37 2.28
N TRP A 433 35.06 7.53 2.93
CA TRP A 433 34.02 6.71 2.31
C TRP A 433 32.97 7.54 1.57
N SER A 434 32.47 8.61 2.19
CA SER A 434 31.40 9.44 1.62
C SER A 434 31.88 10.35 0.49
N LYS A 435 33.03 11.02 0.64
CA LYS A 435 33.60 11.89 -0.41
C LYS A 435 34.05 11.12 -1.65
N ARG A 436 34.58 9.89 -1.54
CA ARG A 436 34.98 9.06 -2.70
C ARG A 436 33.79 8.50 -3.49
N LEU A 437 32.69 8.15 -2.82
CA LEU A 437 31.49 7.61 -3.49
C LEU A 437 30.59 8.69 -4.11
N ALA A 438 30.40 9.82 -3.43
CA ALA A 438 29.49 10.88 -3.86
C ALA A 438 29.99 11.57 -5.14
N GLY A 439 29.28 11.37 -6.26
CA GLY A 439 29.70 11.91 -7.57
C GLY A 439 30.89 11.20 -8.23
N GLY A 440 31.25 10.01 -7.72
CA GLY A 440 32.25 9.11 -8.29
C GLY A 440 33.70 9.42 -7.89
N PRO A 441 34.59 8.41 -7.90
CA PRO A 441 35.92 8.47 -7.29
C PRO A 441 36.87 9.51 -7.89
N ALA A 442 36.65 9.96 -9.13
CA ALA A 442 37.30 11.14 -9.71
C ALA A 442 36.81 12.51 -9.16
N THR A 443 36.03 12.54 -8.08
CA THR A 443 35.48 13.75 -7.43
C THR A 443 35.57 13.66 -5.91
N ASN A 444 35.82 14.78 -5.23
CA ASN A 444 35.77 14.90 -3.77
C ASN A 444 34.96 16.14 -3.27
N SER A 445 34.51 17.00 -4.20
CA SER A 445 33.79 18.26 -3.95
C SER A 445 32.26 18.13 -3.85
N CYS A 446 31.71 16.92 -4.00
CA CYS A 446 30.27 16.73 -4.11
C CYS A 446 29.51 16.81 -2.77
N LEU A 447 30.20 16.91 -1.63
CA LEU A 447 29.61 17.02 -0.29
C LEU A 447 29.98 18.36 0.37
N SER A 448 29.93 19.44 -0.42
CA SER A 448 30.28 20.81 0.00
C SER A 448 29.11 21.81 -0.12
N ASN A 449 27.90 21.35 -0.49
CA ASN A 449 26.68 22.19 -0.45
C ASN A 449 26.19 22.42 0.99
N GLU A 450 25.25 23.32 1.22
CA GLU A 450 24.96 23.77 2.59
C GLU A 450 24.00 22.83 3.35
N GLU A 451 23.24 22.00 2.61
CA GLU A 451 22.43 20.90 3.13
C GLU A 451 23.26 19.61 3.34
N GLN A 452 24.52 19.56 2.89
CA GLN A 452 25.27 18.31 2.69
C GLN A 452 25.32 17.36 3.91
N ALA A 453 25.24 16.06 3.63
CA ALA A 453 25.03 15.02 4.63
C ALA A 453 26.32 14.27 5.10
N GLY A 454 27.51 14.77 4.75
CA GLY A 454 28.86 14.23 5.00
C GLY A 454 29.08 13.71 6.42
N GLU A 455 28.92 14.62 7.36
CA GLU A 455 28.89 14.41 8.81
C GLU A 455 27.91 13.32 9.24
N GLY A 456 26.76 13.25 8.57
CA GLY A 456 25.69 12.30 8.87
C GLY A 456 25.97 10.89 8.37
N TRP A 457 26.59 10.72 7.19
CA TRP A 457 27.10 9.41 6.76
C TRP A 457 28.22 8.92 7.69
N SER A 458 29.05 9.85 8.18
CA SER A 458 30.18 9.56 9.06
C SER A 458 29.72 9.11 10.46
N ASP A 459 28.79 9.84 11.09
CA ASP A 459 28.16 9.40 12.34
C ASP A 459 27.34 8.12 12.17
N TYR A 460 26.64 7.94 11.03
CA TYR A 460 25.95 6.69 10.74
C TYR A 460 26.90 5.51 10.64
N LEU A 461 28.05 5.65 9.96
CA LEU A 461 29.05 4.58 9.86
C LEU A 461 29.60 4.21 11.25
N ALA A 462 29.92 5.21 12.08
CA ALA A 462 30.32 5.01 13.46
C ALA A 462 29.27 4.22 14.25
N LEU A 463 28.00 4.65 14.24
CA LEU A 463 26.89 3.94 14.87
C LEU A 463 26.75 2.49 14.38
N MET A 464 26.84 2.24 13.08
CA MET A 464 26.67 0.89 12.52
C MET A 464 27.79 -0.06 12.98
N LEU A 465 29.01 0.42 13.16
CA LEU A 465 30.16 -0.41 13.53
C LEU A 465 30.40 -0.53 15.04
N THR A 466 30.07 0.50 15.83
CA THR A 466 30.21 0.47 17.30
C THR A 466 28.92 0.04 18.02
N THR A 467 27.92 -0.47 17.30
CA THR A 467 26.73 -1.10 17.90
C THR A 467 26.98 -2.58 18.14
N ASP A 468 26.79 -3.03 19.38
CA ASP A 468 26.76 -4.46 19.72
C ASP A 468 25.45 -5.10 19.26
N TRP A 469 25.35 -5.35 17.95
CA TRP A 469 24.22 -6.02 17.32
C TRP A 469 23.91 -7.40 17.91
N ALA A 470 24.89 -8.09 18.51
CA ALA A 470 24.71 -9.38 19.15
C ALA A 470 23.93 -9.28 20.47
N SER A 471 23.96 -8.12 21.14
CA SER A 471 23.23 -7.85 22.38
C SER A 471 21.75 -7.44 22.16
N LEU A 472 21.39 -7.06 20.93
CA LEU A 472 20.10 -6.44 20.61
C LEU A 472 19.06 -7.45 20.11
N SER A 473 17.82 -6.98 19.97
CA SER A 473 16.72 -7.74 19.40
C SER A 473 15.89 -6.85 18.47
N PRO A 474 15.19 -7.41 17.46
CA PRO A 474 14.40 -6.64 16.49
C PRO A 474 13.10 -6.09 17.11
N ASN A 475 13.22 -5.15 18.04
CA ASN A 475 12.10 -4.51 18.71
C ASN A 475 12.41 -3.04 19.10
N GLU A 476 11.36 -2.26 19.36
CA GLU A 476 11.49 -0.83 19.67
C GLU A 476 12.31 -0.56 20.95
N ALA A 477 12.35 -1.46 21.92
CA ALA A 477 13.15 -1.26 23.13
C ALA A 477 14.66 -1.27 22.84
N SER A 478 15.12 -2.05 21.86
CA SER A 478 16.50 -1.97 21.35
C SER A 478 16.73 -0.74 20.48
N ALA A 479 15.74 -0.34 19.66
CA ALA A 479 15.84 0.84 18.80
C ALA A 479 15.87 2.18 19.55
N ASN A 480 15.23 2.22 20.72
CA ASN A 480 15.12 3.41 21.56
C ASN A 480 16.37 3.66 22.42
N ILE A 481 17.36 2.74 22.44
CA ILE A 481 18.58 2.90 23.23
C ILE A 481 19.34 4.16 22.76
N PRO A 482 19.57 5.15 23.63
CA PRO A 482 20.24 6.39 23.25
C PRO A 482 21.74 6.18 23.02
N ARG A 483 22.26 6.70 21.90
CA ARG A 483 23.69 6.67 21.54
C ARG A 483 24.23 8.09 21.31
N GLY A 484 25.23 8.49 22.09
CA GLY A 484 26.06 9.66 21.77
C GLY A 484 27.25 9.27 20.89
N ILE A 485 27.96 10.26 20.36
CA ILE A 485 29.27 10.09 19.69
C ILE A 485 30.34 10.82 20.51
N GLY A 486 31.53 10.23 20.67
CA GLY A 486 32.62 10.81 21.47
C GLY A 486 32.34 10.86 22.97
N THR A 487 31.61 9.88 23.51
CA THR A 487 31.25 9.85 24.94
C THR A 487 32.49 9.73 25.84
N TYR A 488 33.49 8.95 25.43
CA TYR A 488 34.79 8.84 26.10
C TYR A 488 35.60 10.13 25.99
N ALA A 489 35.66 10.73 24.81
CA ALA A 489 36.30 12.03 24.58
C ALA A 489 35.74 13.16 25.49
N LYS A 490 34.47 13.08 25.91
CA LYS A 490 33.84 14.00 26.89
C LYS A 490 33.80 13.48 28.33
N GLY A 491 34.39 12.33 28.64
CA GLY A 491 34.44 11.76 29.99
C GLY A 491 33.09 11.24 30.51
N GLN A 492 32.13 10.99 29.63
CA GLN A 492 30.75 10.65 29.97
C GLN A 492 30.56 9.12 30.11
N ALA A 493 29.39 8.72 30.61
CA ALA A 493 28.94 7.33 30.51
C ALA A 493 28.66 6.93 29.05
N THR A 494 28.57 5.63 28.78
CA THR A 494 28.29 5.07 27.44
C THR A 494 26.96 5.55 26.83
N ASN A 495 26.01 5.94 27.68
CA ASN A 495 24.75 6.58 27.31
C ASN A 495 24.75 8.11 27.55
N GLY A 496 25.92 8.76 27.49
CA GLY A 496 26.07 10.21 27.53
C GLY A 496 25.66 10.90 26.24
N SER A 497 25.42 12.21 26.30
CA SER A 497 25.05 13.03 25.14
C SER A 497 26.13 13.05 24.04
N GLY A 498 27.40 12.88 24.40
CA GLY A 498 28.52 12.98 23.48
C GLY A 498 28.77 14.42 23.02
N ILE A 499 29.14 14.56 21.75
CA ILE A 499 29.56 15.82 21.09
C ILE A 499 28.52 16.40 20.11
N ARG A 500 27.41 15.71 19.90
CA ARG A 500 26.34 16.12 18.97
C ARG A 500 25.17 16.80 19.72
N PRO A 501 24.25 17.52 19.04
CA PRO A 501 23.18 18.28 19.70
C PRO A 501 22.21 17.43 20.54
N TYR A 502 22.11 16.14 20.24
CA TYR A 502 21.28 15.15 20.93
C TYR A 502 21.86 13.75 20.73
N GLN A 503 21.25 12.74 21.34
CA GLN A 503 21.60 11.33 21.17
C GLN A 503 20.81 10.68 20.03
N TYR A 504 21.46 9.83 19.25
CA TYR A 504 20.82 9.02 18.22
C TYR A 504 19.93 7.94 18.86
N SER A 505 18.67 7.89 18.41
CA SER A 505 17.64 6.96 18.89
C SER A 505 16.41 7.04 17.97
N TYR A 506 15.69 5.93 17.86
CA TYR A 506 14.37 5.86 17.22
C TYR A 506 13.27 6.55 18.06
N ASP A 507 13.53 6.84 19.35
CA ASP A 507 12.60 7.53 20.26
C ASP A 507 12.61 9.07 20.07
N MET A 508 11.73 9.52 19.19
CA MET A 508 11.48 10.94 18.88
C MET A 508 10.75 11.72 19.99
N VAL A 509 10.37 11.08 21.10
CA VAL A 509 9.58 11.73 22.16
C VAL A 509 10.42 11.95 23.42
N ASN A 510 11.23 10.96 23.81
CA ASN A 510 11.93 10.96 25.08
C ASN A 510 13.45 11.13 24.96
N VAL A 511 14.04 10.96 23.77
CA VAL A 511 15.51 11.01 23.59
C VAL A 511 15.98 12.19 22.75
N ASN A 512 15.56 12.32 21.48
CA ASN A 512 16.04 13.38 20.59
C ASN A 512 15.01 14.46 20.24
N GLU A 513 13.82 14.45 20.87
CA GLU A 513 12.68 15.28 20.45
C GLU A 513 12.30 15.04 18.96
N PRO A 514 11.24 15.65 18.40
CA PRO A 514 10.95 15.51 16.97
C PRO A 514 11.96 16.30 16.12
N VAL A 515 13.19 15.80 16.04
CA VAL A 515 14.15 16.22 15.03
C VAL A 515 13.74 15.63 13.69
N THR A 516 13.43 16.54 12.78
CA THR A 516 12.87 16.32 11.46
C THR A 516 13.61 17.18 10.44
N TYR A 517 13.33 16.96 9.15
CA TYR A 517 13.96 17.62 8.03
C TYR A 517 13.92 19.16 8.13
N GLY A 518 12.83 19.74 8.65
CA GLY A 518 12.68 21.18 8.85
C GLY A 518 13.75 21.82 9.75
N GLN A 519 14.45 21.03 10.57
CA GLN A 519 15.58 21.49 11.38
C GLN A 519 16.83 21.86 10.55
N VAL A 520 16.91 21.45 9.28
CA VAL A 520 17.95 21.92 8.35
C VAL A 520 17.93 23.46 8.26
N ASN A 521 16.75 24.09 8.22
CA ASN A 521 16.58 25.55 8.18
C ASN A 521 16.83 26.24 9.54
N ASN A 522 16.99 25.47 10.64
CA ASN A 522 17.16 26.03 11.97
C ASN A 522 18.64 26.39 12.21
N THR A 523 18.92 27.68 12.43
CA THR A 523 20.27 28.20 12.65
C THR A 523 20.93 27.72 13.96
N SER A 524 20.18 27.12 14.88
CA SER A 524 20.74 26.45 16.07
C SER A 524 21.45 25.13 15.72
N PHE A 525 21.19 24.55 14.55
CA PHE A 525 21.99 23.47 14.00
C PHE A 525 23.17 24.05 13.23
N SER A 526 24.38 23.80 13.72
CA SER A 526 25.63 24.23 13.11
C SER A 526 25.84 23.55 11.76
N ARG A 527 26.49 24.27 10.84
CA ARG A 527 27.09 23.66 9.64
C ARG A 527 28.54 23.24 9.95
N PRO A 528 29.00 22.08 9.45
CA PRO A 528 28.21 20.99 8.88
C PRO A 528 27.57 20.07 9.95
N HIS A 529 28.20 19.95 11.13
CA HIS A 529 27.95 18.91 12.15
C HIS A 529 26.49 18.76 12.60
N GLY A 530 25.79 19.87 12.84
CA GLY A 530 24.39 19.87 13.27
C GLY A 530 23.45 19.37 12.19
N ILE A 531 23.68 19.77 10.93
CA ILE A 531 22.91 19.28 9.77
C ILE A 531 23.17 17.78 9.56
N GLY A 532 24.43 17.36 9.65
CA GLY A 532 24.82 15.95 9.64
C GLY A 532 24.07 15.09 10.66
N SER A 533 23.91 15.62 11.87
CA SER A 533 23.20 14.91 12.93
C SER A 533 21.74 14.59 12.53
N ILE A 534 21.07 15.50 11.81
CA ILE A 534 19.71 15.27 11.31
C ILE A 534 19.71 14.07 10.34
N TRP A 535 20.67 14.01 9.41
CA TRP A 535 20.79 12.91 8.47
C TRP A 535 21.15 11.57 9.12
N ALA A 536 22.14 11.55 10.03
CA ALA A 536 22.50 10.34 10.78
C ALA A 536 21.29 9.76 11.53
N THR A 537 20.46 10.62 12.11
CA THR A 537 19.21 10.23 12.80
C THR A 537 18.19 9.60 11.84
N ILE A 538 18.04 10.17 10.63
CA ILE A 538 17.17 9.63 9.58
C ILE A 538 17.66 8.26 9.11
N LEU A 539 18.97 8.10 8.90
CA LEU A 539 19.57 6.82 8.54
C LEU A 539 19.48 5.78 9.68
N TRP A 540 19.50 6.21 10.93
CA TRP A 540 19.27 5.34 12.09
C TRP A 540 17.83 4.82 12.13
N ASP A 541 16.84 5.68 11.89
CA ASP A 541 15.45 5.26 11.69
C ASP A 541 15.32 4.28 10.50
N VAL A 542 16.01 4.53 9.38
CA VAL A 542 16.06 3.62 8.21
C VAL A 542 16.57 2.23 8.62
N THR A 543 17.68 2.14 9.36
CA THR A 543 18.22 0.87 9.85
C THR A 543 17.19 0.11 10.70
N TRP A 544 16.54 0.79 11.65
CA TRP A 544 15.59 0.13 12.55
C TRP A 544 14.30 -0.30 11.87
N GLU A 545 13.74 0.50 10.97
CA GLU A 545 12.56 0.09 10.20
C GLU A 545 12.85 -1.13 9.32
N ILE A 546 14.05 -1.24 8.73
CA ILE A 546 14.49 -2.41 7.96
C ILE A 546 14.62 -3.65 8.87
N ILE A 547 15.21 -3.49 10.07
CA ILE A 547 15.30 -4.54 11.08
C ILE A 547 13.91 -5.05 11.50
N PHE A 548 12.91 -4.16 11.60
CA PHE A 548 11.53 -4.53 11.92
C PHE A 548 10.82 -5.23 10.75
N GLU A 549 11.04 -4.78 9.51
CA GLU A 549 10.46 -5.40 8.31
C GLU A 549 10.97 -6.82 8.09
N ASP A 550 12.26 -7.09 8.37
CA ASP A 550 12.81 -8.45 8.38
C ASP A 550 12.58 -9.25 9.67
N ASN A 551 12.23 -8.56 10.76
CA ASN A 551 12.24 -9.07 12.13
C ASN A 551 13.57 -9.80 12.48
N GLN A 552 14.70 -9.26 12.01
CA GLN A 552 16.04 -9.88 12.13
C GLN A 552 17.13 -8.83 12.32
N ILE A 553 18.14 -9.19 13.12
CA ILE A 553 19.42 -8.49 13.25
C ILE A 553 20.52 -9.51 12.92
N VAL A 554 21.48 -9.12 12.09
CA VAL A 554 22.71 -9.88 11.87
C VAL A 554 23.73 -9.42 12.90
N ALA A 555 24.04 -10.27 13.87
CA ALA A 555 24.98 -9.98 14.96
C ALA A 555 26.41 -9.65 14.45
N ASP A 556 26.79 -10.25 13.32
CA ASP A 556 28.06 -10.03 12.63
C ASP A 556 27.83 -9.14 11.40
N ILE A 557 28.19 -7.86 11.51
CA ILE A 557 27.99 -6.86 10.44
C ILE A 557 28.88 -7.08 9.21
N TYR A 558 29.93 -7.92 9.26
CA TYR A 558 30.73 -8.26 8.08
C TYR A 558 30.27 -9.53 7.36
N ASN A 559 29.28 -10.25 7.91
CA ASN A 559 28.64 -11.38 7.25
C ASN A 559 27.59 -10.93 6.22
N THR A 560 28.04 -10.51 5.03
CA THR A 560 27.18 -10.10 3.92
C THR A 560 26.55 -11.27 3.12
N THR A 561 26.64 -12.51 3.62
CA THR A 561 26.09 -13.71 2.95
C THR A 561 24.58 -13.67 2.77
N ASN A 562 23.87 -13.02 3.71
CA ASN A 562 22.44 -12.77 3.61
C ASN A 562 22.16 -11.31 3.99
N MET A 563 21.76 -10.49 3.03
CA MET A 563 21.51 -9.06 3.22
C MET A 563 20.10 -8.83 3.78
N VAL A 564 20.01 -8.87 5.12
CA VAL A 564 18.80 -8.62 5.93
C VAL A 564 19.11 -7.65 7.08
N GLY A 565 18.09 -6.98 7.62
CA GLY A 565 18.22 -6.11 8.80
C GLY A 565 19.29 -5.03 8.67
N ASN A 566 20.14 -4.89 9.69
CA ASN A 566 21.27 -3.95 9.72
C ASN A 566 22.25 -4.11 8.53
N VAL A 567 22.45 -5.34 8.02
CA VAL A 567 23.31 -5.59 6.84
C VAL A 567 22.62 -5.11 5.56
N ALA A 568 21.31 -5.31 5.42
CA ALA A 568 20.58 -4.71 4.30
C ALA A 568 20.60 -3.18 4.34
N ALA A 569 20.42 -2.59 5.53
CA ALA A 569 20.45 -1.14 5.73
C ALA A 569 21.80 -0.52 5.31
N LEU A 570 22.94 -1.04 5.80
CA LEU A 570 24.25 -0.50 5.42
C LEU A 570 24.54 -0.65 3.92
N LYS A 571 24.11 -1.75 3.28
CA LYS A 571 24.23 -1.91 1.82
C LYS A 571 23.38 -0.89 1.06
N LEU A 572 22.15 -0.61 1.53
CA LEU A 572 21.30 0.41 0.92
C LEU A 572 21.85 1.82 1.07
N VAL A 573 22.44 2.16 2.23
CA VAL A 573 23.09 3.46 2.43
C VAL A 573 24.35 3.58 1.55
N ASN A 574 25.18 2.53 1.45
CA ASN A 574 26.35 2.54 0.56
C ASN A 574 25.97 2.76 -0.91
N GLU A 575 24.96 2.04 -1.41
CA GLU A 575 24.51 2.23 -2.79
C GLU A 575 23.76 3.55 -2.98
N GLY A 576 22.98 4.03 -2.02
CA GLY A 576 22.35 5.36 -2.08
C GLY A 576 23.39 6.48 -2.18
N LEU A 577 24.45 6.41 -1.37
CA LEU A 577 25.60 7.31 -1.39
C LEU A 577 26.37 7.31 -2.72
N ARG A 578 26.44 6.16 -3.41
CA ARG A 578 26.98 6.07 -4.79
C ARG A 578 26.01 6.61 -5.85
N LEU A 579 24.72 6.31 -5.69
CA LEU A 579 23.67 6.65 -6.66
C LEU A 579 23.30 8.14 -6.63
N GLN A 580 23.40 8.81 -5.49
CA GLN A 580 22.99 10.21 -5.38
C GLN A 580 23.77 11.12 -6.34
N PRO A 581 23.15 12.21 -6.84
CA PRO A 581 23.83 13.22 -7.63
C PRO A 581 24.92 13.94 -6.83
N CYS A 582 25.80 14.65 -7.52
CA CYS A 582 26.74 15.58 -6.89
C CYS A 582 26.00 16.72 -6.17
N SER A 583 26.54 17.26 -5.08
CA SER A 583 25.86 18.26 -4.24
C SER A 583 24.40 17.90 -3.95
N PRO A 584 24.14 16.73 -3.32
CA PRO A 584 22.81 16.22 -3.09
C PRO A 584 22.13 16.97 -1.93
N SER A 585 20.82 17.13 -2.07
CA SER A 585 19.93 17.33 -0.93
C SER A 585 19.68 16.01 -0.18
N PHE A 586 19.08 16.07 1.00
CA PHE A 586 18.54 14.90 1.70
C PHE A 586 17.41 14.24 0.88
N VAL A 587 16.69 15.01 0.06
CA VAL A 587 15.68 14.48 -0.88
C VAL A 587 16.34 13.68 -2.00
N ASP A 588 17.43 14.19 -2.58
CA ASP A 588 18.24 13.47 -3.57
C ASP A 588 18.82 12.17 -2.98
N ALA A 589 19.41 12.25 -1.78
CA ALA A 589 20.00 11.10 -1.08
C ALA A 589 18.95 10.05 -0.66
N ARG A 590 17.77 10.50 -0.21
CA ARG A 590 16.60 9.63 0.04
C ARG A 590 16.21 8.85 -1.20
N ASP A 591 16.02 9.54 -2.32
CA ASP A 591 15.55 8.93 -3.56
C ASP A 591 16.59 7.97 -4.15
N ALA A 592 17.88 8.25 -3.95
CA ALA A 592 18.97 7.34 -4.25
C ALA A 592 18.95 6.05 -3.39
N ILE A 593 18.71 6.16 -2.07
CA ILE A 593 18.56 4.99 -1.18
C ILE A 593 17.32 4.15 -1.57
N MET A 594 16.18 4.78 -1.86
CA MET A 594 14.99 4.08 -2.34
C MET A 594 15.20 3.41 -3.70
N LYS A 595 16.03 4.02 -4.56
CA LYS A 595 16.43 3.40 -5.81
C LYS A 595 17.33 2.19 -5.60
N ALA A 596 18.27 2.24 -4.66
CA ALA A 596 19.11 1.10 -4.31
C ALA A 596 18.26 -0.12 -3.92
N ASP A 597 17.20 0.06 -3.11
CA ASP A 597 16.27 -1.00 -2.73
C ASP A 597 15.51 -1.57 -3.93
N THR A 598 15.04 -0.69 -4.83
CA THR A 598 14.41 -1.11 -6.09
C THR A 598 15.35 -1.98 -6.94
N LEU A 599 16.65 -1.65 -7.00
CA LEU A 599 17.62 -2.30 -7.89
C LEU A 599 18.29 -3.56 -7.30
N LEU A 600 18.45 -3.63 -5.98
CA LEU A 600 19.04 -4.77 -5.24
C LEU A 600 17.98 -5.78 -4.80
N PHE A 601 16.93 -5.32 -4.11
CA PHE A 601 15.96 -6.17 -3.42
C PHE A 601 14.58 -6.17 -4.07
N GLY A 602 14.42 -5.47 -5.21
CA GLY A 602 13.17 -5.41 -5.96
C GLY A 602 12.08 -4.55 -5.29
N GLY A 603 12.48 -3.60 -4.44
CA GLY A 603 11.54 -2.75 -3.69
C GLY A 603 11.07 -3.37 -2.37
N LYS A 604 11.82 -4.34 -1.82
CA LYS A 604 11.45 -5.06 -0.60
C LYS A 604 11.32 -4.12 0.60
N TYR A 605 12.29 -3.22 0.78
CA TYR A 605 12.37 -2.32 1.93
C TYR A 605 11.75 -0.95 1.68
N PHE A 606 11.05 -0.77 0.54
CA PHE A 606 10.36 0.46 0.17
C PHE A 606 9.47 1.00 1.30
N CYS A 607 8.99 0.12 2.17
CA CYS A 607 8.09 0.42 3.27
C CYS A 607 8.78 0.81 4.57
N ALA A 608 9.80 0.07 4.99
CA ALA A 608 10.70 0.51 6.04
C ALA A 608 11.29 1.89 5.72
N LEU A 609 11.86 2.04 4.52
CA LEU A 609 12.40 3.30 4.01
C LEU A 609 11.35 4.41 4.06
N ASN A 610 10.16 4.16 3.52
CA ASN A 610 9.09 5.16 3.55
C ASN A 610 8.74 5.63 4.95
N LYS A 611 8.59 4.69 5.89
CA LYS A 611 8.23 4.98 7.27
C LYS A 611 9.33 5.79 7.96
N ALA A 612 10.59 5.41 7.76
CA ALA A 612 11.77 6.11 8.29
C ALA A 612 11.92 7.54 7.74
N PHE A 613 11.75 7.74 6.44
CA PHE A 613 11.84 9.07 5.85
C PHE A 613 10.63 9.94 6.21
N SER A 614 9.41 9.43 6.08
CA SER A 614 8.20 10.23 6.33
C SER A 614 8.01 10.63 7.80
N ARG A 615 8.34 9.78 8.77
CA ARG A 615 8.31 10.16 10.21
C ARG A 615 9.26 11.32 10.54
N ARG A 616 10.38 11.44 9.80
CA ARG A 616 11.36 12.54 9.93
C ARG A 616 11.11 13.69 8.95
N GLY A 617 9.96 13.76 8.27
CA GLY A 617 9.60 14.88 7.38
C GLY A 617 10.20 14.81 5.96
N LEU A 618 10.79 13.68 5.55
CA LEU A 618 11.31 13.41 4.20
C LEU A 618 10.36 12.53 3.35
N GLY A 619 9.07 12.52 3.63
CA GLY A 619 8.06 11.83 2.83
C GLY A 619 7.64 12.58 1.55
N THR A 620 6.44 12.27 1.07
CA THR A 620 5.83 12.87 -0.13
C THR A 620 5.74 14.38 -0.01
N ASN A 621 6.09 15.08 -1.08
CA ASN A 621 6.17 16.55 -1.17
C ASN A 621 7.22 17.20 -0.25
N ALA A 622 8.08 16.42 0.42
CA ALA A 622 9.31 16.98 0.97
C ALA A 622 10.18 17.48 -0.20
N SER A 623 10.70 18.69 -0.07
CA SER A 623 11.51 19.33 -1.12
C SER A 623 12.55 20.25 -0.51
N THR A 624 13.79 20.18 -1.00
CA THR A 624 14.70 21.33 -0.93
C THR A 624 14.11 22.46 -1.77
N GLY A 625 14.12 23.68 -1.24
CA GLY A 625 13.56 24.84 -1.91
C GLY A 625 14.35 25.20 -3.18
N ALA A 626 13.68 25.88 -4.11
CA ALA A 626 14.37 26.48 -5.24
C ALA A 626 15.15 27.74 -4.79
N THR A 627 16.27 28.01 -5.46
CA THR A 627 17.24 29.13 -5.26
C THR A 627 18.35 28.90 -4.22
N SER A 628 19.32 29.83 -4.19
CA SER A 628 20.71 29.72 -3.69
C SER A 628 20.90 29.61 -2.17
N ASP A 629 20.03 28.87 -1.50
CA ASP A 629 20.17 28.46 -0.09
C ASP A 629 19.40 27.14 0.10
N ASP A 630 20.09 26.00 -0.08
CA ASP A 630 19.53 24.64 0.01
C ASP A 630 19.06 24.26 1.44
N ARG A 631 19.13 25.19 2.40
CA ARG A 631 18.47 25.07 3.71
C ARG A 631 16.98 25.41 3.72
N LEU A 632 16.46 26.06 2.68
CA LEU A 632 15.05 26.43 2.61
C LEU A 632 14.17 25.22 2.28
N VAL A 633 14.06 24.29 3.23
CA VAL A 633 13.40 23.00 3.05
C VAL A 633 11.90 23.05 3.39
N ALA A 634 11.12 22.21 2.71
CA ALA A 634 9.73 21.92 3.04
C ALA A 634 9.59 20.45 3.46
N GLU A 635 8.85 20.22 4.54
CA GLU A 635 8.67 18.87 5.11
C GLU A 635 7.46 18.14 4.51
N GLY A 636 7.63 16.86 4.24
CA GLY A 636 6.58 15.92 3.88
C GLY A 636 6.44 14.84 4.96
N PHE A 637 5.37 14.86 5.75
CA PHE A 637 5.09 13.80 6.74
C PHE A 637 4.21 12.65 6.18
N VAL A 638 3.80 12.74 4.92
CA VAL A 638 2.97 11.73 4.25
C VAL A 638 3.86 10.65 3.64
N PRO A 639 3.76 9.37 4.03
CA PRO A 639 4.51 8.29 3.36
C PRO A 639 4.26 8.30 1.85
N MET A 640 5.31 8.05 1.06
CA MET A 640 5.30 7.95 -0.40
C MET A 640 4.59 6.68 -0.82
N GLY A 641 3.25 6.71 -0.77
CA GLY A 641 2.38 5.56 -0.95
C GLY A 641 1.40 5.72 -2.10
N GLY A 642 1.73 5.08 -3.23
CA GLY A 642 0.84 4.85 -4.36
C GLY A 642 0.58 6.09 -5.23
N GLU A 643 0.76 5.94 -6.55
CA GLU A 643 0.27 6.95 -7.48
C GLU A 643 -1.24 7.14 -7.34
N ALA A 644 -1.68 8.40 -7.45
CA ALA A 644 -3.10 8.73 -7.50
C ALA A 644 -3.77 7.99 -8.67
N LEU A 645 -4.94 7.39 -8.42
CA LEU A 645 -5.71 6.76 -9.48
C LEU A 645 -6.10 7.80 -10.52
N THR A 646 -5.62 7.62 -11.76
CA THR A 646 -5.99 8.44 -12.93
C THR A 646 -7.39 8.08 -13.46
N SER A 647 -7.89 6.90 -13.08
CA SER A 647 -9.26 6.45 -13.31
C SER A 647 -10.25 7.20 -12.42
N ALA A 648 -11.50 7.36 -12.89
CA ALA A 648 -12.56 8.03 -12.14
C ALA A 648 -12.81 7.37 -10.77
N GLN A 649 -13.26 8.18 -9.81
CA GLN A 649 -13.38 7.82 -8.38
C GLN A 649 -14.81 7.97 -7.83
N GLN A 650 -15.76 8.40 -8.67
CA GLN A 650 -17.17 8.55 -8.31
C GLN A 650 -18.05 7.94 -9.39
N PHE A 651 -18.96 7.05 -8.98
CA PHE A 651 -19.88 6.33 -9.84
C PHE A 651 -21.28 6.28 -9.23
N THR A 652 -22.28 6.09 -10.08
CA THR A 652 -23.66 5.83 -9.68
C THR A 652 -24.17 4.61 -10.43
N VAL A 653 -24.75 3.64 -9.71
CA VAL A 653 -25.31 2.40 -10.28
C VAL A 653 -26.65 2.08 -9.64
N CYS A 654 -27.49 1.33 -10.33
CA CYS A 654 -28.75 0.81 -9.77
C CYS A 654 -28.52 -0.50 -9.01
N SER A 655 -29.29 -0.72 -7.95
CA SER A 655 -29.38 -2.01 -7.26
C SER A 655 -29.60 -3.17 -8.25
N ASN A 656 -28.94 -4.30 -8.04
CA ASN A 656 -28.93 -5.47 -8.93
C ASN A 656 -28.28 -5.25 -10.33
N SER A 657 -27.66 -4.10 -10.58
CA SER A 657 -26.82 -3.89 -11.79
C SER A 657 -25.36 -4.24 -11.52
N VAL A 658 -24.63 -4.70 -12.55
CA VAL A 658 -23.19 -4.96 -12.46
C VAL A 658 -22.44 -3.63 -12.44
N PHE A 659 -21.67 -3.37 -11.38
CA PHE A 659 -20.65 -2.33 -11.34
C PHE A 659 -19.35 -2.91 -11.89
N ASN A 660 -18.90 -2.38 -13.04
CA ASN A 660 -17.60 -2.70 -13.64
C ASN A 660 -16.66 -1.49 -13.51
N TYR A 661 -15.45 -1.73 -13.02
CA TYR A 661 -14.41 -0.70 -12.87
C TYR A 661 -13.03 -1.26 -13.17
N THR A 662 -12.13 -0.40 -13.63
CA THR A 662 -10.72 -0.71 -13.82
C THR A 662 -9.91 0.49 -13.34
N ALA A 663 -9.09 0.26 -12.31
CA ALA A 663 -8.17 1.24 -11.76
C ALA A 663 -6.99 1.47 -12.73
N THR A 664 -6.57 2.72 -12.88
CA THR A 664 -5.39 3.09 -13.67
C THR A 664 -4.52 4.06 -12.90
N VAL A 665 -3.22 4.04 -13.18
CA VAL A 665 -2.19 4.96 -12.68
C VAL A 665 -1.34 5.44 -13.86
N ALA A 666 -0.38 6.34 -13.66
CA ALA A 666 0.48 6.86 -14.73
C ALA A 666 1.66 5.90 -15.04
N THR A 667 2.20 5.24 -14.02
CA THR A 667 3.33 4.31 -14.15
C THR A 667 2.91 2.90 -14.57
N SER A 668 3.55 2.36 -15.60
CA SER A 668 3.33 0.99 -16.10
C SER A 668 3.94 -0.08 -15.19
N GLY A 669 3.28 -1.24 -15.07
CA GLY A 669 3.79 -2.39 -14.31
C GLY A 669 3.37 -2.46 -12.84
N VAL A 670 2.62 -1.47 -12.37
CA VAL A 670 2.06 -1.42 -11.02
C VAL A 670 0.90 -2.42 -10.90
N GLY A 671 1.01 -3.33 -9.92
CA GLY A 671 -0.09 -4.23 -9.52
C GLY A 671 -1.12 -3.53 -8.64
N PHE A 672 -2.22 -4.19 -8.31
CA PHE A 672 -3.31 -3.58 -7.55
C PHE A 672 -3.89 -4.53 -6.51
N VAL A 673 -4.40 -3.97 -5.43
CA VAL A 673 -5.23 -4.64 -4.42
C VAL A 673 -6.45 -3.74 -4.16
N TRP A 674 -7.57 -4.32 -3.77
CA TRP A 674 -8.71 -3.55 -3.30
C TRP A 674 -9.51 -4.30 -2.24
N GLN A 675 -10.21 -3.55 -1.40
CA GLN A 675 -11.15 -4.06 -0.39
C GLN A 675 -12.42 -3.22 -0.36
N ARG A 676 -13.57 -3.88 -0.16
CA ARG A 676 -14.86 -3.25 0.11
C ARG A 676 -15.41 -3.81 1.42
N PRO A 677 -15.50 -3.02 2.50
CA PRO A 677 -16.10 -3.48 3.75
C PRO A 677 -17.61 -3.72 3.62
N ILE A 678 -18.22 -4.30 4.65
CA ILE A 678 -19.68 -4.36 4.78
C ILE A 678 -20.21 -2.93 4.94
N VAL A 679 -21.29 -2.60 4.23
CA VAL A 679 -21.96 -1.29 4.27
C VAL A 679 -23.41 -1.51 4.69
N SER A 680 -23.86 -0.79 5.72
CA SER A 680 -25.26 -0.88 6.16
C SER A 680 -26.21 -0.46 5.04
N GLY A 681 -27.23 -1.28 4.76
CA GLY A 681 -28.14 -1.09 3.64
C GLY A 681 -27.69 -1.71 2.31
N ILE A 682 -26.55 -2.41 2.27
CA ILE A 682 -26.10 -3.22 1.14
C ILE A 682 -25.99 -4.68 1.61
N SER A 683 -26.60 -5.64 0.91
CA SER A 683 -26.60 -7.04 1.35
C SER A 683 -25.32 -7.81 1.01
N ASN A 684 -24.43 -7.23 0.20
CA ASN A 684 -23.16 -7.85 -0.18
C ASN A 684 -22.25 -8.03 1.07
N PRO A 685 -21.62 -9.21 1.27
CA PRO A 685 -20.59 -9.40 2.29
C PRO A 685 -19.34 -8.56 1.97
N THR A 686 -18.30 -8.61 2.81
CA THR A 686 -17.01 -7.98 2.49
C THR A 686 -16.46 -8.50 1.15
N GLY A 687 -15.90 -7.61 0.32
CA GLY A 687 -15.28 -7.93 -0.96
C GLY A 687 -13.79 -7.58 -0.97
N SER A 688 -13.00 -8.30 -1.76
CA SER A 688 -11.56 -8.01 -1.95
C SER A 688 -11.02 -8.64 -3.22
N GLY A 689 -9.98 -8.04 -3.81
CA GLY A 689 -9.27 -8.58 -4.98
C GLY A 689 -7.83 -8.08 -5.09
N SER A 690 -7.04 -8.77 -5.91
CA SER A 690 -5.62 -8.48 -6.21
C SER A 690 -5.40 -8.13 -7.69
N SER A 691 -6.34 -7.40 -8.28
CA SER A 691 -6.30 -6.93 -9.67
C SER A 691 -6.75 -5.46 -9.76
N ALA A 692 -6.46 -4.82 -10.88
CA ALA A 692 -6.97 -3.48 -11.18
C ALA A 692 -8.51 -3.44 -11.33
N THR A 693 -9.14 -4.60 -11.50
CA THR A 693 -10.54 -4.73 -11.92
C THR A 693 -11.47 -5.06 -10.76
N VAL A 694 -12.66 -4.44 -10.79
CA VAL A 694 -13.82 -4.79 -9.97
C VAL A 694 -14.98 -5.13 -10.90
N SER A 695 -15.68 -6.23 -10.60
CA SER A 695 -16.94 -6.61 -11.22
C SER A 695 -17.86 -7.20 -10.15
N GLU A 696 -18.76 -6.39 -9.60
CA GLU A 696 -19.69 -6.80 -8.53
C GLU A 696 -21.13 -6.35 -8.84
N VAL A 697 -22.11 -7.20 -8.52
CA VAL A 697 -23.53 -6.80 -8.49
C VAL A 697 -23.85 -6.29 -7.09
N LEU A 698 -24.06 -4.98 -6.95
CA LEU A 698 -24.36 -4.37 -5.65
C LEU A 698 -25.88 -4.34 -5.41
N VAL A 699 -26.31 -4.78 -4.23
CA VAL A 699 -27.73 -4.91 -3.88
C VAL A 699 -28.05 -4.02 -2.67
N ASN A 700 -28.67 -2.87 -2.96
CA ASN A 700 -29.21 -1.95 -1.94
C ASN A 700 -30.56 -2.46 -1.44
N THR A 701 -30.68 -2.60 -0.11
CA THR A 701 -31.86 -3.12 0.61
C THR A 701 -32.68 -2.02 1.28
N THR A 702 -32.34 -0.75 1.06
CA THR A 702 -33.04 0.43 1.60
C THR A 702 -33.84 1.14 0.52
N ASN A 703 -34.61 2.15 0.91
CA ASN A 703 -35.33 3.05 0.00
C ASN A 703 -34.58 4.37 -0.29
N GLN A 704 -33.30 4.48 0.07
CA GLN A 704 -32.45 5.66 -0.17
C GLN A 704 -31.15 5.29 -0.90
N PRO A 705 -30.50 6.21 -1.63
CA PRO A 705 -29.15 6.00 -2.16
C PRO A 705 -28.18 5.64 -1.04
N VAL A 706 -27.41 4.55 -1.21
CA VAL A 706 -26.36 4.13 -0.27
C VAL A 706 -25.01 4.22 -0.96
N VAL A 707 -24.05 4.89 -0.32
CA VAL A 707 -22.68 5.02 -0.87
C VAL A 707 -21.82 3.85 -0.40
N VAL A 708 -21.38 3.05 -1.35
CA VAL A 708 -20.36 2.01 -1.17
C VAL A 708 -18.97 2.61 -1.41
N THR A 709 -18.01 2.29 -0.56
CA THR A 709 -16.60 2.70 -0.75
C THR A 709 -15.74 1.49 -1.05
N TYR A 710 -15.07 1.48 -2.20
CA TYR A 710 -13.96 0.58 -2.49
C TYR A 710 -12.66 1.29 -2.12
N ASN A 711 -11.84 0.63 -1.30
CA ASN A 711 -10.52 1.08 -0.89
C ASN A 711 -9.49 0.44 -1.82
N PHE A 712 -8.90 1.22 -2.72
CA PHE A 712 -7.90 0.76 -3.68
C PHE A 712 -6.46 1.00 -3.19
N ALA A 713 -5.60 0.11 -3.67
CA ALA A 713 -4.20 -0.04 -3.31
C ALA A 713 -3.38 -0.40 -4.56
N THR A 714 -2.15 0.10 -4.67
CA THR A 714 -1.25 -0.07 -5.84
C THR A 714 0.08 -0.65 -5.37
N SER A 715 0.65 -1.62 -6.08
CA SER A 715 1.63 -2.64 -5.57
C SER A 715 2.86 -2.14 -4.84
N ASN A 716 3.16 -0.84 -4.88
CA ASN A 716 3.94 -0.13 -3.88
C ASN A 716 3.19 -0.04 -2.52
N PHE A 717 2.39 -1.06 -2.16
CA PHE A 717 1.40 -1.06 -1.07
C PHE A 717 1.82 -1.85 0.17
N LEU A 718 3.02 -2.42 0.19
CA LEU A 718 3.44 -3.36 1.25
C LEU A 718 3.46 -2.72 2.65
N CYS A 719 3.27 -1.39 2.75
CA CYS A 719 3.66 -0.59 3.90
C CYS A 719 2.55 -0.32 4.93
N GLY A 720 1.29 -0.69 4.64
CA GLY A 720 0.16 -0.61 5.58
C GLY A 720 -0.27 0.78 6.08
N ILE A 721 0.46 1.87 5.77
CA ILE A 721 0.29 3.20 6.39
C ILE A 721 -0.22 4.27 5.39
N ALA A 722 -0.20 4.02 4.08
CA ALA A 722 -0.76 4.94 3.10
C ALA A 722 -2.29 4.82 3.02
N THR A 723 -2.99 5.96 3.04
CA THR A 723 -4.47 6.01 2.96
C THR A 723 -4.94 5.39 1.63
N PRO A 724 -5.79 4.33 1.63
CA PRO A 724 -6.30 3.75 0.39
C PRO A 724 -7.04 4.79 -0.45
N VAL A 725 -6.84 4.79 -1.76
CA VAL A 725 -7.58 5.68 -2.67
C VAL A 725 -9.03 5.19 -2.72
N LYS A 726 -9.96 6.08 -2.36
CA LYS A 726 -11.38 5.75 -2.22
C LYS A 726 -12.12 5.94 -3.54
N VAL A 727 -12.71 4.85 -4.04
CA VAL A 727 -13.66 4.88 -5.15
C VAL A 727 -15.07 4.76 -4.57
N PHE A 728 -15.86 5.81 -4.74
CA PHE A 728 -17.22 5.91 -4.22
C PHE A 728 -18.24 5.47 -5.27
N VAL A 729 -19.12 4.55 -4.90
CA VAL A 729 -20.17 4.01 -5.75
C VAL A 729 -21.52 4.25 -5.07
N THR A 730 -22.29 5.19 -5.59
CA THR A 730 -23.65 5.48 -5.12
C THR A 730 -24.59 4.42 -5.69
N VAL A 731 -25.07 3.51 -4.85
CA VAL A 731 -26.02 2.46 -5.24
C VAL A 731 -27.43 3.00 -5.01
N LEU A 732 -28.10 3.38 -6.09
CA LEU A 732 -29.50 3.80 -6.07
C LEU A 732 -30.41 2.58 -5.82
N PRO A 733 -31.46 2.69 -4.99
CA PRO A 733 -32.46 1.64 -4.88
C PRO A 733 -33.15 1.40 -6.23
N SER A 734 -33.73 0.21 -6.40
CA SER A 734 -34.64 -0.08 -7.51
C SER A 734 -36.03 -0.37 -6.94
N PRO A 735 -37.12 0.06 -7.60
CA PRO A 735 -38.46 -0.09 -7.06
C PRO A 735 -38.82 -1.58 -6.92
N VAL A 736 -39.22 -2.00 -5.72
CA VAL A 736 -39.67 -3.38 -5.49
C VAL A 736 -41.15 -3.48 -5.88
N PRO A 737 -41.53 -4.24 -6.91
CA PRO A 737 -42.92 -4.42 -7.27
C PRO A 737 -43.64 -5.28 -6.23
N GLN A 738 -44.85 -4.89 -5.83
CA GLN A 738 -45.73 -5.72 -5.01
C GLN A 738 -46.25 -6.94 -5.79
N VAL A 739 -46.48 -6.77 -7.11
CA VAL A 739 -46.77 -7.86 -8.05
C VAL A 739 -45.80 -7.73 -9.22
N GLY A 740 -44.64 -8.38 -9.09
CA GLY A 740 -43.61 -8.42 -10.14
C GLY A 740 -43.88 -9.43 -11.26
N THR A 741 -44.80 -10.38 -11.04
CA THR A 741 -45.29 -11.28 -12.09
C THR A 741 -46.80 -11.45 -11.96
N TYR A 742 -47.56 -11.09 -13.00
CA TYR A 742 -49.00 -11.31 -13.05
C TYR A 742 -49.32 -12.39 -14.07
N ASN A 743 -50.11 -13.38 -13.65
CA ASN A 743 -50.48 -14.55 -14.43
C ASN A 743 -51.99 -14.50 -14.71
N ILE A 744 -52.38 -14.63 -15.97
CA ILE A 744 -53.78 -14.81 -16.37
C ILE A 744 -53.92 -15.98 -17.34
N CYS A 745 -55.08 -16.63 -17.38
CA CYS A 745 -55.37 -17.67 -18.36
C CYS A 745 -55.79 -17.08 -19.71
N GLN A 746 -55.45 -17.76 -20.81
CA GLN A 746 -55.89 -17.41 -22.16
C GLN A 746 -57.41 -17.17 -22.20
N ASN A 747 -57.84 -16.14 -22.94
CA ASN A 747 -59.23 -15.69 -23.09
C ASN A 747 -59.92 -15.18 -21.81
N SER A 748 -59.23 -15.09 -20.67
CA SER A 748 -59.78 -14.49 -19.44
C SER A 748 -59.60 -12.97 -19.44
N SER A 749 -60.54 -12.23 -18.86
CA SER A 749 -60.44 -10.77 -18.66
C SER A 749 -59.64 -10.42 -17.41
N VAL A 750 -58.66 -9.52 -17.52
CA VAL A 750 -58.00 -8.92 -16.35
C VAL A 750 -58.98 -7.97 -15.65
N PRO A 751 -59.28 -8.12 -14.35
CA PRO A 751 -60.11 -7.19 -13.60
C PRO A 751 -59.52 -5.77 -13.59
N SER A 752 -60.37 -4.73 -13.52
CA SER A 752 -59.94 -3.33 -13.67
C SER A 752 -58.95 -2.82 -12.62
N ASN A 753 -58.82 -3.53 -11.50
CA ASN A 753 -57.97 -3.17 -10.35
C ASN A 753 -56.81 -4.16 -10.15
N GLU A 754 -56.56 -5.06 -11.12
CA GLU A 754 -55.52 -6.08 -11.07
C GLU A 754 -54.51 -5.92 -12.22
N GLY A 755 -53.34 -6.54 -12.06
CA GLY A 755 -52.25 -6.50 -13.03
C GLY A 755 -50.89 -6.57 -12.33
N LEU A 756 -49.88 -5.97 -12.96
CA LEU A 756 -48.60 -5.70 -12.30
C LEU A 756 -48.79 -4.56 -11.30
N VAL A 757 -48.13 -4.62 -10.14
CA VAL A 757 -48.34 -3.65 -9.06
C VAL A 757 -47.00 -3.12 -8.54
N GLY A 758 -46.82 -1.81 -8.59
CA GLY A 758 -45.68 -1.09 -8.03
C GLY A 758 -45.83 -0.82 -6.52
N PRO A 759 -44.81 -0.29 -5.85
CA PRO A 759 -44.89 0.06 -4.43
C PRO A 759 -45.85 1.24 -4.20
N SER A 760 -46.74 1.10 -3.22
CA SER A 760 -47.78 2.09 -2.86
C SER A 760 -47.30 3.27 -1.99
N ASP A 761 -46.01 3.29 -1.62
CA ASP A 761 -45.59 3.87 -0.33
C ASP A 761 -44.71 5.14 -0.45
N VAL A 762 -45.00 6.03 -1.41
CA VAL A 762 -44.40 7.38 -1.41
C VAL A 762 -45.24 8.32 -0.55
N TYR A 763 -44.90 8.39 0.74
CA TYR A 763 -45.43 9.43 1.62
C TYR A 763 -44.79 10.79 1.27
N GLY A 764 -45.62 11.74 0.87
CA GLY A 764 -45.28 13.15 0.75
C GLY A 764 -45.60 13.92 2.04
N ASN A 765 -45.13 15.16 2.10
CA ASN A 765 -45.44 16.08 3.20
C ASN A 765 -46.66 16.97 2.93
N ILE A 766 -47.31 16.87 1.76
CA ILE A 766 -48.43 17.73 1.36
C ILE A 766 -49.64 16.90 0.94
N ALA A 767 -50.82 17.24 1.47
CA ALA A 767 -52.10 16.77 0.96
C ALA A 767 -52.96 17.92 0.44
N ASN A 768 -53.76 17.65 -0.58
CA ASN A 768 -54.76 18.58 -1.11
C ASN A 768 -56.15 17.98 -0.91
N GLY A 769 -57.12 18.82 -0.56
CA GLY A 769 -58.49 18.38 -0.33
C GLY A 769 -59.52 19.45 -0.68
N ALA A 770 -60.79 19.09 -0.58
CA ALA A 770 -61.91 19.99 -0.75
C ALA A 770 -63.11 19.52 0.06
N THR A 771 -63.64 20.41 0.89
CA THR A 771 -65.02 20.27 1.37
C THR A 771 -65.98 20.71 0.26
N THR A 772 -67.15 20.10 0.20
CA THR A 772 -68.21 20.37 -0.78
C THR A 772 -69.58 20.29 -0.11
N ALA A 773 -70.64 20.73 -0.77
CA ALA A 773 -72.01 20.63 -0.24
C ALA A 773 -72.48 19.18 0.04
N SER A 774 -71.87 18.16 -0.58
CA SER A 774 -72.12 16.74 -0.32
C SER A 774 -71.16 16.11 0.70
N SER A 775 -70.15 16.86 1.19
CA SER A 775 -69.27 16.38 2.25
C SER A 775 -70.05 16.18 3.56
N PRO A 776 -69.72 15.14 4.35
CA PRO A 776 -70.36 14.91 5.64
C PRO A 776 -70.12 16.09 6.60
N VAL A 777 -71.01 16.22 7.59
CA VAL A 777 -70.98 17.30 8.58
C VAL A 777 -70.61 16.80 9.97
N VAL A 778 -69.90 17.63 10.73
CA VAL A 778 -69.56 17.40 12.14
C VAL A 778 -69.77 18.69 12.93
N ARG A 779 -69.93 18.58 14.25
CA ARG A 779 -69.75 19.72 15.16
C ARG A 779 -68.24 19.87 15.44
N ARG A 780 -67.66 21.05 15.25
CA ARG A 780 -66.25 21.28 15.62
C ARG A 780 -66.09 21.65 17.11
N THR A 781 -64.88 21.52 17.64
CA THR A 781 -64.49 22.12 18.93
C THR A 781 -64.07 23.59 18.76
N TYR A 782 -63.72 24.29 19.85
CA TYR A 782 -63.43 25.74 19.84
C TYR A 782 -62.06 26.12 20.42
N GLY A 783 -61.43 27.11 19.80
CA GLY A 783 -60.14 27.68 20.20
C GLY A 783 -58.93 26.86 19.75
N ASN A 784 -57.75 27.38 20.07
CA ASN A 784 -56.48 26.89 19.56
C ASN A 784 -55.85 25.79 20.41
N ASN A 785 -55.09 24.93 19.73
CA ASN A 785 -54.19 23.92 20.30
C ASN A 785 -54.81 22.99 21.39
N ARG A 786 -56.13 22.78 21.32
CA ARG A 786 -56.97 22.08 22.30
C ARG A 786 -56.65 20.59 22.38
N ALA A 787 -56.35 20.08 23.57
CA ALA A 787 -56.19 18.64 23.86
C ALA A 787 -57.45 17.99 24.47
N THR A 788 -58.58 18.70 24.49
CA THR A 788 -59.87 18.18 24.99
C THR A 788 -60.97 18.69 24.09
N TYR A 789 -61.82 17.79 23.60
CA TYR A 789 -62.95 18.15 22.76
C TYR A 789 -64.05 18.80 23.60
N VAL A 790 -64.44 20.03 23.25
CA VAL A 790 -65.62 20.69 23.80
C VAL A 790 -66.39 21.31 22.63
N GLY A 791 -67.59 20.79 22.35
CA GLY A 791 -68.35 21.18 21.16
C GLY A 791 -68.63 22.69 21.11
N SER A 792 -68.22 23.34 20.02
CA SER A 792 -68.40 24.77 19.79
C SER A 792 -69.87 25.16 19.70
N SER A 793 -70.20 26.42 20.01
CA SER A 793 -71.49 27.05 19.70
C SER A 793 -71.55 27.60 18.26
N VAL A 794 -70.39 27.79 17.63
CA VAL A 794 -70.22 28.21 16.23
C VAL A 794 -69.62 27.04 15.43
N GLY A 795 -70.22 26.67 14.30
CA GLY A 795 -69.80 25.48 13.56
C GLY A 795 -70.42 24.19 14.10
N THR A 796 -71.74 24.20 14.34
CA THR A 796 -72.52 23.06 14.85
C THR A 796 -72.81 21.98 13.80
N SER A 797 -72.67 22.31 12.51
CA SER A 797 -72.83 21.40 11.38
C SER A 797 -71.94 21.90 10.23
N VAL A 798 -70.64 21.62 10.34
CA VAL A 798 -69.61 22.05 9.38
C VAL A 798 -69.19 20.89 8.49
N HIS A 799 -69.12 21.14 7.19
CA HIS A 799 -68.62 20.16 6.22
C HIS A 799 -67.15 19.84 6.51
N TYR A 800 -66.77 18.56 6.46
CA TYR A 800 -65.41 18.11 6.69
C TYR A 800 -64.93 17.10 5.64
N GLN A 801 -63.61 16.93 5.57
CA GLN A 801 -62.95 15.83 4.89
C GLN A 801 -61.94 15.18 5.86
N THR A 802 -61.82 13.85 5.80
CA THR A 802 -60.83 13.07 6.55
C THR A 802 -59.61 12.76 5.71
N LEU A 803 -58.42 12.93 6.29
CA LEU A 803 -57.15 12.44 5.78
C LEU A 803 -56.63 11.39 6.76
N THR A 804 -56.55 10.14 6.32
CA THR A 804 -56.05 9.02 7.14
C THR A 804 -54.60 8.72 6.79
N PHE A 805 -53.76 8.52 7.80
CA PHE A 805 -52.36 8.12 7.63
C PHE A 805 -51.90 7.24 8.79
N THR A 806 -50.89 6.40 8.54
CA THR A 806 -50.21 5.63 9.59
C THR A 806 -48.81 6.19 9.77
N ALA A 807 -48.44 6.55 10.99
CA ALA A 807 -47.11 7.07 11.26
C ALA A 807 -46.07 5.93 11.20
N ASN A 808 -44.97 6.12 10.46
CA ASN A 808 -43.85 5.17 10.37
C ASN A 808 -42.66 5.57 11.25
N PHE A 809 -42.87 6.49 12.20
CA PHE A 809 -41.90 6.98 13.17
C PHE A 809 -42.61 7.38 14.47
N THR A 810 -41.85 7.51 15.56
CA THR A 810 -42.33 8.08 16.82
C THR A 810 -41.73 9.48 17.02
N ALA A 811 -42.49 10.55 16.76
CA ALA A 811 -42.02 11.93 16.85
C ALA A 811 -43.16 12.96 16.91
N THR A 812 -42.91 14.10 17.56
CA THR A 812 -43.77 15.29 17.44
C THR A 812 -43.78 15.78 16.00
N THR A 813 -44.97 15.85 15.42
CA THR A 813 -45.23 16.21 14.03
C THR A 813 -46.20 17.38 13.98
N THR A 814 -45.92 18.34 13.13
CA THR A 814 -46.74 19.53 12.88
C THR A 814 -47.58 19.33 11.63
N LEU A 815 -48.81 19.83 11.69
CA LEU A 815 -49.82 19.81 10.65
C LEU A 815 -50.35 21.24 10.47
N GLU A 816 -50.18 21.82 9.28
CA GLU A 816 -50.51 23.23 9.01
C GLU A 816 -51.24 23.39 7.68
N VAL A 817 -52.37 24.08 7.69
CA VAL A 817 -53.08 24.46 6.45
C VAL A 817 -52.29 25.59 5.78
N LEU A 818 -51.76 25.33 4.57
CA LEU A 818 -50.99 26.30 3.78
C LEU A 818 -51.89 27.30 3.03
N SER A 819 -53.05 26.83 2.58
CA SER A 819 -54.04 27.67 1.92
C SER A 819 -55.42 27.02 1.98
N SER A 820 -56.46 27.85 2.01
CA SER A 820 -57.85 27.41 1.95
C SER A 820 -58.73 28.49 1.32
N ALA A 821 -59.76 28.07 0.59
CA ALA A 821 -60.79 28.97 0.05
C ALA A 821 -61.84 29.39 1.10
N VAL A 822 -61.85 28.74 2.28
CA VAL A 822 -62.72 29.05 3.42
C VAL A 822 -61.93 28.97 4.73
N GLY A 823 -62.42 29.58 5.81
CA GLY A 823 -61.84 29.36 7.14
C GLY A 823 -61.91 27.87 7.51
N THR A 824 -60.84 27.35 8.10
CA THR A 824 -60.71 25.93 8.49
C THR A 824 -60.68 25.75 10.01
N TYR A 825 -60.96 24.53 10.45
CA TYR A 825 -60.61 24.02 11.77
C TYR A 825 -60.11 22.58 11.59
N ILE A 826 -58.94 22.23 12.12
CA ILE A 826 -58.38 20.88 12.01
C ILE A 826 -58.49 20.13 13.33
N MET A 827 -58.85 18.85 13.29
CA MET A 827 -59.01 17.97 14.44
C MET A 827 -58.31 16.62 14.16
N LEU A 828 -57.38 16.22 15.02
CA LEU A 828 -56.63 14.98 14.94
C LEU A 828 -57.22 13.94 15.89
N TYR A 829 -57.39 12.71 15.39
CA TYR A 829 -57.92 11.55 16.10
C TYR A 829 -56.99 10.35 15.98
N GLU A 830 -57.03 9.46 16.97
CA GLU A 830 -56.30 8.18 16.98
C GLU A 830 -57.22 7.00 16.60
N THR A 831 -56.76 6.08 15.77
CA THR A 831 -57.45 4.82 15.35
C THR A 831 -58.75 4.98 14.56
N SER A 832 -59.69 5.85 14.98
CA SER A 832 -60.98 6.05 14.34
C SER A 832 -61.57 7.43 14.67
N PHE A 833 -62.54 7.86 13.85
CA PHE A 833 -63.28 9.09 14.03
C PHE A 833 -64.75 8.84 13.67
N ASP A 834 -65.65 9.20 14.58
CA ASP A 834 -67.11 9.16 14.38
C ASP A 834 -67.69 10.57 14.55
N PRO A 835 -68.31 11.16 13.50
CA PRO A 835 -68.91 12.49 13.59
C PRO A 835 -70.15 12.56 14.50
N ALA A 836 -70.77 11.43 14.86
CA ALA A 836 -71.84 11.38 15.87
C ALA A 836 -71.29 11.45 17.31
N THR A 837 -70.07 10.96 17.54
CA THR A 837 -69.39 10.99 18.84
C THR A 837 -68.00 11.66 18.78
N PRO A 838 -67.87 12.91 18.30
CA PRO A 838 -66.59 13.56 17.96
C PRO A 838 -65.68 13.87 19.17
N ALA A 839 -66.07 13.49 20.38
CA ALA A 839 -65.20 13.51 21.56
C ALA A 839 -64.40 12.20 21.73
N ALA A 840 -64.87 11.09 21.16
CA ALA A 840 -64.16 9.82 21.20
C ALA A 840 -62.88 9.92 20.35
N ASN A 841 -61.78 9.38 20.86
CA ASN A 841 -60.46 9.34 20.22
C ASN A 841 -59.87 10.70 19.80
N PHE A 842 -60.44 11.82 20.24
CA PHE A 842 -59.93 13.16 19.94
C PHE A 842 -58.59 13.41 20.65
N LEU A 843 -57.55 13.71 19.87
CA LEU A 843 -56.21 14.00 20.37
C LEU A 843 -55.93 15.50 20.46
N ARG A 844 -56.19 16.23 19.36
CA ARG A 844 -55.87 17.66 19.29
C ARG A 844 -56.71 18.40 18.25
N GLY A 845 -56.97 19.69 18.49
CA GLY A 845 -57.64 20.56 17.51
C GLY A 845 -57.10 21.98 17.51
N ASP A 846 -57.11 22.63 16.34
CA ASP A 846 -56.68 24.02 16.17
C ASP A 846 -57.46 24.77 15.09
N GLU A 847 -57.56 26.09 15.26
CA GLU A 847 -58.31 27.01 14.41
C GLU A 847 -57.39 27.89 13.56
N ASN A 848 -56.46 28.63 14.18
CA ASN A 848 -55.73 29.72 13.54
C ASN A 848 -54.28 29.94 14.00
N SER A 849 -53.62 28.93 14.59
CA SER A 849 -52.24 29.05 15.10
C SER A 849 -51.14 29.04 14.01
N GLY A 850 -51.51 28.97 12.72
CA GLY A 850 -50.61 28.91 11.56
C GLY A 850 -50.46 30.24 10.82
N VAL A 851 -49.62 30.24 9.79
CA VAL A 851 -49.33 31.41 8.97
C VAL A 851 -50.62 31.95 8.34
N GLY A 852 -50.86 33.26 8.48
CA GLY A 852 -52.06 33.91 7.93
C GLY A 852 -53.36 33.60 8.67
N ASN A 853 -53.30 33.21 9.96
CA ASN A 853 -54.45 32.75 10.77
C ASN A 853 -55.10 31.47 10.23
N LEU A 854 -54.31 30.60 9.57
CA LEU A 854 -54.72 29.27 9.14
C LEU A 854 -54.51 28.24 10.26
N SER A 855 -55.16 27.09 10.18
CA SER A 855 -55.16 26.10 11.27
C SER A 855 -53.84 25.34 11.37
N LYS A 856 -53.29 25.21 12.58
CA LYS A 856 -52.00 24.54 12.83
C LYS A 856 -51.95 23.83 14.18
N LEU A 857 -51.64 22.53 14.20
CA LEU A 857 -51.39 21.78 15.42
C LEU A 857 -50.10 20.97 15.34
N SER A 858 -49.53 20.65 16.50
CA SER A 858 -48.44 19.66 16.62
C SER A 858 -48.84 18.58 17.62
N HIS A 859 -48.51 17.31 17.34
CA HIS A 859 -48.82 16.19 18.22
C HIS A 859 -47.72 15.10 18.15
N PRO A 860 -47.35 14.45 19.26
CA PRO A 860 -46.48 13.27 19.23
C PRO A 860 -47.18 12.10 18.54
N LEU A 861 -46.69 11.70 17.37
CA LEU A 861 -47.14 10.49 16.69
C LEU A 861 -46.35 9.27 17.18
N SER A 862 -46.98 8.10 17.16
CA SER A 862 -46.41 6.80 17.52
C SER A 862 -46.28 5.91 16.28
N SER A 863 -45.12 5.28 16.11
CA SER A 863 -44.86 4.38 14.98
C SER A 863 -45.83 3.19 14.97
N GLY A 864 -46.46 2.93 13.82
CA GLY A 864 -47.47 1.89 13.62
C GLY A 864 -48.91 2.33 13.93
N THR A 865 -49.11 3.49 14.56
CA THR A 865 -50.46 4.01 14.86
C THR A 865 -51.09 4.70 13.66
N THR A 866 -52.34 4.37 13.35
CA THR A 866 -53.17 5.08 12.38
C THR A 866 -53.84 6.30 13.01
N TYR A 867 -53.72 7.44 12.35
CA TYR A 867 -54.30 8.72 12.73
C TYR A 867 -55.29 9.20 11.65
N ILE A 868 -56.33 9.92 12.09
CA ILE A 868 -57.31 10.54 11.20
C ILE A 868 -57.32 12.04 11.47
N LEU A 869 -56.98 12.82 10.43
CA LEU A 869 -57.04 14.26 10.46
C LEU A 869 -58.31 14.74 9.76
N VAL A 870 -59.23 15.28 10.55
CA VAL A 870 -60.48 15.88 10.11
C VAL A 870 -60.22 17.35 9.82
N VAL A 871 -60.29 17.74 8.55
CA VAL A 871 -60.25 19.14 8.10
C VAL A 871 -61.69 19.60 7.90
N ALA A 872 -62.19 20.43 8.81
CA ALA A 872 -63.54 20.97 8.77
C ALA A 872 -63.56 22.44 8.34
N ALA A 873 -64.67 22.88 7.75
CA ALA A 873 -64.94 24.29 7.57
C ALA A 873 -65.20 25.00 8.91
N PHE A 874 -64.99 26.31 8.97
CA PHE A 874 -65.11 27.07 10.21
C PHE A 874 -66.56 27.37 10.61
N ASN A 875 -67.42 27.76 9.66
CA ASN A 875 -68.84 28.04 9.85
C ASN A 875 -69.75 27.07 9.07
N ASN A 876 -70.98 26.88 9.56
CA ASN A 876 -71.99 26.04 8.89
C ASN A 876 -72.21 26.51 7.44
N GLY A 877 -72.34 25.57 6.50
CA GLY A 877 -72.59 25.85 5.08
C GLY A 877 -71.39 26.40 4.29
N GLN A 878 -70.21 26.55 4.90
CA GLN A 878 -68.98 26.85 4.16
C GLN A 878 -68.35 25.56 3.59
N PHE A 879 -67.81 25.66 2.38
CA PHE A 879 -67.06 24.59 1.73
C PHE A 879 -66.04 25.16 0.73
N GLY A 880 -64.92 24.48 0.54
CA GLY A 880 -63.85 24.97 -0.34
C GLY A 880 -62.63 24.05 -0.42
N ARG A 881 -61.75 24.33 -1.39
CA ARG A 881 -60.44 23.66 -1.51
C ARG A 881 -59.50 24.09 -0.40
N PHE A 882 -58.70 23.16 0.10
CA PHE A 882 -57.63 23.40 1.06
C PHE A 882 -56.36 22.61 0.68
N ARG A 883 -55.22 23.11 1.12
CA ARG A 883 -53.91 22.45 1.03
C ARG A 883 -53.28 22.42 2.40
N ILE A 884 -52.84 21.25 2.83
CA ILE A 884 -52.19 21.05 4.13
C ILE A 884 -50.77 20.52 3.93
N ILE A 885 -49.86 20.95 4.81
CA ILE A 885 -48.50 20.47 4.91
C ILE A 885 -48.26 19.81 6.27
N SER A 886 -47.31 18.90 6.30
CA SER A 886 -46.66 18.43 7.51
C SER A 886 -45.16 18.71 7.47
N ASP A 887 -44.53 18.83 8.64
CA ASP A 887 -43.07 18.86 8.78
C ASP A 887 -42.42 17.46 8.62
N LYS A 888 -43.24 16.41 8.40
CA LYS A 888 -42.83 15.03 8.11
C LYS A 888 -43.58 14.47 6.89
N ASN A 889 -43.01 13.42 6.28
CA ASN A 889 -43.65 12.71 5.18
C ASN A 889 -44.68 11.72 5.73
N ILE A 890 -45.95 12.10 5.75
CA ILE A 890 -47.06 11.32 6.33
C ILE A 890 -48.28 11.17 5.41
N PHE A 891 -48.38 11.89 4.29
CA PHE A 891 -49.53 11.83 3.39
C PHE A 891 -49.23 10.96 2.16
N PRO A 892 -50.02 9.93 1.83
CA PRO A 892 -49.80 9.12 0.62
C PRO A 892 -49.87 9.95 -0.67
N THR A 893 -48.94 9.72 -1.60
CA THR A 893 -48.86 10.43 -2.89
C THR A 893 -49.34 9.54 -4.04
N VAL A 894 -50.40 9.95 -4.73
CA VAL A 894 -50.95 9.21 -5.88
C VAL A 894 -50.10 9.45 -7.14
N GLY A 895 -49.75 8.38 -7.86
CA GLY A 895 -49.19 8.44 -9.22
C GLY A 895 -47.66 8.53 -9.31
N THR A 896 -46.93 7.77 -8.49
CA THR A 896 -45.45 7.84 -8.44
C THR A 896 -44.72 6.77 -9.27
N ASN A 897 -45.43 5.78 -9.78
CA ASN A 897 -44.89 4.68 -10.55
C ASN A 897 -45.12 4.87 -12.07
N LEU A 898 -44.08 4.65 -12.86
CA LEU A 898 -44.06 4.75 -14.32
C LEU A 898 -43.65 3.40 -14.93
N TRP A 899 -44.27 3.01 -16.05
CA TRP A 899 -44.06 1.69 -16.66
C TRP A 899 -43.56 1.80 -18.10
N TYR A 900 -42.56 1.01 -18.47
CA TYR A 900 -41.83 1.10 -19.73
C TYR A 900 -41.68 -0.25 -20.45
N ALA A 901 -41.50 -0.19 -21.78
CA ALA A 901 -41.17 -1.37 -22.60
C ALA A 901 -39.67 -1.75 -22.57
N ALA A 902 -38.80 -0.88 -22.05
CA ALA A 902 -37.35 -1.04 -22.12
C ALA A 902 -36.66 -0.70 -20.78
N VAL A 903 -35.52 -1.34 -20.54
CA VAL A 903 -34.69 -1.16 -19.33
C VAL A 903 -34.15 0.28 -19.18
N SER A 904 -33.99 1.00 -20.29
CA SER A 904 -33.56 2.40 -20.31
C SER A 904 -34.15 3.14 -21.51
N GLY A 905 -34.31 4.46 -21.40
CA GLY A 905 -34.87 5.31 -22.45
C GLY A 905 -36.36 5.08 -22.74
N GLY A 906 -36.85 5.67 -23.84
CA GLY A 906 -38.26 5.61 -24.25
C GLY A 906 -39.21 6.44 -23.39
N SER A 907 -40.45 6.57 -23.85
CA SER A 907 -41.55 7.20 -23.11
C SER A 907 -42.27 6.17 -22.23
N PRO A 908 -42.87 6.58 -21.09
CA PRO A 908 -43.68 5.67 -20.28
C PRO A 908 -44.94 5.24 -21.03
N LEU A 909 -45.27 3.95 -20.94
CA LEU A 909 -46.50 3.34 -21.45
C LEU A 909 -47.71 3.66 -20.56
N PHE A 910 -47.47 3.78 -19.25
CA PHE A 910 -48.50 3.98 -18.23
C PHE A 910 -47.92 4.68 -16.99
N SER A 911 -48.79 5.32 -16.20
CA SER A 911 -48.48 5.98 -14.94
C SER A 911 -49.57 5.65 -13.91
N GLY A 912 -49.17 5.12 -12.76
CA GLY A 912 -50.07 4.62 -11.71
C GLY A 912 -49.56 3.33 -11.08
N ASP A 913 -50.15 2.95 -9.95
CA ASP A 913 -49.58 1.88 -9.10
C ASP A 913 -49.95 0.47 -9.57
N THR A 914 -51.13 0.29 -10.18
CA THR A 914 -51.53 -0.97 -10.84
C THR A 914 -51.51 -0.79 -12.36
N PHE A 915 -50.70 -1.59 -13.05
CA PHE A 915 -50.55 -1.59 -14.50
C PHE A 915 -51.13 -2.88 -15.10
N ASN A 916 -52.23 -2.71 -15.84
CA ASN A 916 -52.78 -3.72 -16.73
C ASN A 916 -52.32 -3.38 -18.17
N PRO A 917 -51.45 -4.20 -18.81
CA PRO A 917 -50.94 -3.92 -20.15
C PRO A 917 -51.94 -4.23 -21.28
N VAL A 918 -53.06 -4.90 -20.99
CA VAL A 918 -54.02 -5.37 -22.02
C VAL A 918 -54.80 -4.20 -22.60
N GLY A 919 -54.72 -4.01 -23.91
CA GLY A 919 -55.38 -2.94 -24.65
C GLY A 919 -54.65 -1.58 -24.60
N ILE A 920 -53.53 -1.48 -23.87
CA ILE A 920 -52.73 -0.25 -23.79
C ILE A 920 -51.82 -0.14 -25.01
N SER A 921 -51.77 1.04 -25.64
CA SER A 921 -50.93 1.28 -26.81
C SER A 921 -49.45 1.13 -26.45
N GLY A 922 -48.68 0.46 -27.31
CA GLY A 922 -47.24 0.23 -27.12
C GLY A 922 -46.87 -0.99 -26.26
N THR A 923 -47.83 -1.70 -25.64
CA THR A 923 -47.52 -2.93 -24.88
C THR A 923 -47.39 -4.18 -25.76
N GLY A 924 -47.95 -4.15 -26.97
CA GLY A 924 -48.07 -5.31 -27.85
C GLY A 924 -49.23 -6.26 -27.51
N ILE A 925 -49.93 -6.05 -26.39
CA ILE A 925 -50.99 -6.94 -25.89
C ILE A 925 -52.36 -6.33 -26.16
N THR A 926 -53.00 -6.70 -27.27
CA THR A 926 -54.35 -6.19 -27.60
C THR A 926 -55.47 -6.87 -26.80
N ASN A 927 -55.26 -8.13 -26.40
CA ASN A 927 -56.19 -8.98 -25.64
C ASN A 927 -55.41 -10.16 -25.01
N THR A 928 -56.11 -11.08 -24.34
CA THR A 928 -55.53 -12.30 -23.75
C THR A 928 -55.73 -13.55 -24.62
N THR A 929 -55.98 -13.42 -25.93
CA THR A 929 -56.27 -14.60 -26.79
C THR A 929 -55.01 -15.37 -27.22
N THR A 930 -53.82 -14.80 -27.03
CA THR A 930 -52.54 -15.41 -27.44
C THR A 930 -51.68 -15.66 -26.20
N PRO A 931 -51.29 -16.91 -25.89
CA PRO A 931 -50.36 -17.20 -24.80
C PRO A 931 -48.98 -16.58 -25.05
N GLY A 932 -48.31 -16.14 -23.98
CA GLY A 932 -46.99 -15.52 -24.07
C GLY A 932 -46.52 -14.86 -22.77
N ASN A 933 -45.21 -14.64 -22.70
CA ASN A 933 -44.56 -13.82 -21.67
C ASN A 933 -44.24 -12.45 -22.26
N ASN A 934 -44.61 -11.38 -21.55
CA ASN A 934 -44.34 -10.00 -21.94
C ASN A 934 -43.61 -9.29 -20.80
N ILE A 935 -42.41 -8.79 -21.09
CA ILE A 935 -41.54 -8.11 -20.12
C ILE A 935 -41.80 -6.60 -20.17
N PHE A 936 -41.99 -6.01 -19.00
CA PHE A 936 -42.06 -4.57 -18.80
C PHE A 936 -41.07 -4.13 -17.71
N TYR A 937 -40.97 -2.82 -17.49
CA TYR A 937 -40.03 -2.22 -16.56
C TYR A 937 -40.73 -1.17 -15.70
N LEU A 938 -40.68 -1.34 -14.38
CA LEU A 938 -41.21 -0.41 -13.38
C LEU A 938 -40.13 0.59 -12.97
N GLU A 939 -40.43 1.88 -13.06
CA GLU A 939 -39.62 3.00 -12.56
C GLU A 939 -40.42 3.75 -11.48
N ASN A 940 -39.76 4.27 -10.44
CA ASN A 940 -40.39 5.20 -9.51
C ASN A 940 -39.85 6.61 -9.74
N ILE A 941 -40.73 7.60 -9.86
CA ILE A 941 -40.36 8.98 -10.22
C ILE A 941 -39.48 9.68 -9.16
N ALA A 942 -39.44 9.16 -7.93
CA ALA A 942 -38.52 9.64 -6.89
C ALA A 942 -37.08 9.12 -7.06
N ILE A 943 -36.86 8.09 -7.89
CA ILE A 943 -35.54 7.54 -8.25
C ILE A 943 -35.46 7.41 -9.78
N PRO A 944 -35.51 8.53 -10.52
CA PRO A 944 -35.62 8.53 -11.98
C PRO A 944 -34.29 8.10 -12.61
N THR A 945 -34.11 6.79 -12.82
CA THR A 945 -33.04 6.12 -13.59
C THR A 945 -33.09 4.60 -13.43
N CYS A 946 -33.54 4.11 -12.27
CA CYS A 946 -33.47 2.69 -11.93
C CYS A 946 -34.80 1.98 -12.15
N ARG A 947 -34.80 1.03 -13.10
CA ARG A 947 -35.98 0.25 -13.46
C ARG A 947 -35.87 -1.20 -13.06
N THR A 948 -36.96 -1.74 -12.50
CA THR A 948 -37.08 -3.15 -12.13
C THR A 948 -37.86 -3.91 -13.19
N LEU A 949 -37.33 -5.07 -13.61
CA LEU A 949 -37.99 -5.97 -14.55
C LEU A 949 -39.26 -6.58 -13.92
N VAL A 950 -40.35 -6.61 -14.70
CA VAL A 950 -41.64 -7.18 -14.33
C VAL A 950 -42.23 -7.99 -15.50
N ASP A 951 -43.09 -8.96 -15.23
CA ASP A 951 -43.47 -10.02 -16.18
C ASP A 951 -44.99 -10.26 -16.21
N PHE A 952 -45.62 -10.05 -17.38
CA PHE A 952 -47.05 -10.30 -17.58
C PHE A 952 -47.26 -11.53 -18.48
N ARG A 953 -47.89 -12.58 -17.93
CA ARG A 953 -48.05 -13.89 -18.57
C ARG A 953 -49.49 -14.20 -18.92
N VAL A 954 -49.74 -14.48 -20.19
CA VAL A 954 -50.94 -15.16 -20.66
C VAL A 954 -50.61 -16.65 -20.75
N ASN A 955 -51.13 -17.45 -19.83
CA ASN A 955 -50.91 -18.88 -19.76
C ASN A 955 -51.85 -19.64 -20.71
N THR A 956 -51.31 -20.63 -21.41
CA THR A 956 -52.10 -21.62 -22.16
C THR A 956 -53.05 -22.37 -21.21
N PRO A 957 -54.30 -22.68 -21.59
CA PRO A 957 -55.23 -23.47 -20.80
C PRO A 957 -54.60 -24.76 -20.27
N SER A 958 -54.97 -25.16 -19.05
CA SER A 958 -54.57 -26.44 -18.48
C SER A 958 -55.12 -27.58 -19.32
N ASP A 959 -54.28 -28.56 -19.65
CA ASP A 959 -54.70 -29.84 -20.24
C ASP A 959 -54.38 -30.94 -19.23
N GLY A 960 -55.37 -31.77 -18.92
CA GLY A 960 -55.20 -32.90 -18.02
C GLY A 960 -54.30 -33.98 -18.62
N GLY A 961 -54.26 -34.13 -19.94
CA GLY A 961 -53.57 -35.25 -20.58
C GLY A 961 -54.17 -36.63 -20.23
N ASN A 962 -53.37 -37.68 -20.39
CA ASN A 962 -53.81 -39.07 -20.27
C ASN A 962 -52.99 -39.88 -19.26
N VAL A 963 -53.66 -40.65 -18.41
CA VAL A 963 -53.00 -41.63 -17.53
C VAL A 963 -52.88 -43.00 -18.20
N THR A 964 -51.67 -43.54 -18.24
CA THR A 964 -51.35 -44.89 -18.72
C THR A 964 -50.75 -45.75 -17.60
N GLY A 965 -50.75 -47.08 -17.79
CA GLY A 965 -50.16 -48.04 -16.83
C GLY A 965 -51.15 -48.80 -15.93
N GLY A 966 -52.46 -48.62 -16.11
CA GLY A 966 -53.49 -49.45 -15.46
C GLY A 966 -53.37 -50.93 -15.84
N LYS A 967 -53.72 -51.81 -14.89
CA LYS A 967 -53.59 -53.27 -15.00
C LYS A 967 -54.38 -53.99 -13.89
N GLU A 968 -54.51 -55.31 -14.03
CA GLU A 968 -54.94 -56.19 -12.94
C GLU A 968 -53.87 -56.23 -11.83
N ILE A 969 -54.30 -56.22 -10.56
CA ILE A 969 -53.46 -56.24 -9.37
C ILE A 969 -54.04 -57.12 -8.25
N CYS A 970 -53.17 -57.57 -7.36
CA CYS A 970 -53.56 -58.30 -6.15
C CYS A 970 -53.88 -57.34 -4.98
N PRO A 971 -54.74 -57.73 -4.02
CA PRO A 971 -55.22 -56.82 -2.98
C PRO A 971 -54.15 -56.31 -2.02
N VAL A 972 -53.09 -57.10 -1.78
CA VAL A 972 -52.05 -56.83 -0.75
C VAL A 972 -50.65 -56.73 -1.37
N ILE A 973 -50.22 -57.76 -2.10
CA ILE A 973 -48.88 -57.81 -2.71
C ILE A 973 -49.00 -57.31 -4.15
N ASN A 974 -48.71 -56.03 -4.35
CA ASN A 974 -48.79 -55.40 -5.66
C ASN A 974 -47.66 -54.37 -5.84
N SER A 975 -47.33 -54.05 -7.08
CA SER A 975 -46.47 -52.92 -7.41
C SER A 975 -46.80 -52.41 -8.80
N GLY A 976 -46.56 -51.13 -9.05
CA GLY A 976 -46.81 -50.54 -10.35
C GLY A 976 -46.45 -49.06 -10.44
N LYS A 977 -46.42 -48.56 -11.67
CA LYS A 977 -46.18 -47.16 -11.98
C LYS A 977 -47.19 -46.70 -13.03
N LEU A 978 -48.11 -45.83 -12.63
CA LEU A 978 -48.92 -45.07 -13.57
C LEU A 978 -48.10 -43.89 -14.09
N LYS A 979 -48.35 -43.48 -15.33
CA LYS A 979 -47.67 -42.35 -15.96
C LYS A 979 -48.70 -41.40 -16.56
N LEU A 980 -48.50 -40.11 -16.34
CA LEU A 980 -49.25 -39.04 -16.99
C LEU A 980 -48.51 -38.58 -18.24
N GLU A 981 -49.22 -38.45 -19.37
CA GLU A 981 -48.65 -38.11 -20.66
C GLU A 981 -49.51 -37.07 -21.39
N ASN A 982 -48.88 -36.20 -22.19
CA ASN A 982 -49.54 -35.16 -22.99
C ASN A 982 -50.39 -34.17 -22.18
N HIS A 983 -49.97 -33.83 -20.96
CA HIS A 983 -50.62 -32.81 -20.13
C HIS A 983 -49.98 -31.43 -20.34
N VAL A 984 -50.69 -30.37 -19.94
CA VAL A 984 -50.21 -28.99 -19.96
C VAL A 984 -50.47 -28.35 -18.61
N GLY A 985 -49.42 -28.23 -17.79
CA GLY A 985 -49.43 -27.61 -16.47
C GLY A 985 -48.52 -28.35 -15.49
N ALA A 986 -48.65 -28.04 -14.20
CA ALA A 986 -48.09 -28.84 -13.13
C ALA A 986 -49.14 -29.82 -12.57
N VAL A 987 -48.72 -31.01 -12.14
CA VAL A 987 -49.61 -31.93 -11.42
C VAL A 987 -49.81 -31.41 -10.00
N ASN A 988 -51.03 -30.97 -9.68
CA ASN A 988 -51.39 -30.49 -8.35
C ASN A 988 -51.50 -31.65 -7.35
N TYR A 989 -52.15 -32.74 -7.77
CA TYR A 989 -52.27 -33.99 -7.04
C TYR A 989 -52.76 -35.10 -7.97
N TRP A 990 -52.64 -36.35 -7.54
CA TRP A 990 -53.41 -37.47 -8.11
C TRP A 990 -54.65 -37.69 -7.26
N GLU A 991 -55.70 -38.28 -7.81
CA GLU A 991 -56.89 -38.67 -7.06
C GLU A 991 -57.38 -40.04 -7.51
N LEU A 992 -57.88 -40.81 -6.55
CA LEU A 992 -58.51 -42.10 -6.79
C LEU A 992 -60.01 -42.06 -6.50
N SER A 993 -60.75 -42.93 -7.18
CA SER A 993 -62.18 -43.15 -6.98
C SER A 993 -62.50 -44.64 -7.14
N PHE A 994 -63.63 -45.04 -6.55
CA PHE A 994 -64.22 -46.36 -6.73
C PHE A 994 -65.54 -46.31 -7.51
N ASP A 995 -66.04 -45.10 -7.83
CA ASP A 995 -67.37 -44.85 -8.40
C ASP A 995 -67.32 -44.01 -9.68
N ASN A 996 -66.22 -44.09 -10.43
CA ASN A 996 -65.98 -43.33 -11.66
C ASN A 996 -65.98 -41.80 -11.43
N PHE A 997 -65.43 -41.36 -10.28
CA PHE A 997 -65.35 -39.96 -9.85
C PHE A 997 -66.72 -39.28 -9.76
N THR A 998 -67.77 -39.99 -9.35
CA THR A 998 -69.13 -39.45 -9.31
C THR A 998 -69.53 -38.91 -7.94
N ASN A 999 -69.17 -39.57 -6.84
CA ASN A 999 -69.47 -39.11 -5.48
C ASN A 999 -68.29 -39.26 -4.52
N VAL A 1000 -67.44 -40.27 -4.71
CA VAL A 1000 -66.35 -40.59 -3.78
C VAL A 1000 -64.99 -40.40 -4.46
N ILE A 1001 -64.25 -39.39 -4.00
CA ILE A 1001 -62.95 -38.98 -4.52
C ILE A 1001 -61.97 -38.84 -3.35
N TYR A 1002 -60.81 -39.49 -3.45
CA TYR A 1002 -59.74 -39.43 -2.46
C TYR A 1002 -58.48 -38.80 -3.08
N PRO A 1003 -58.05 -37.61 -2.63
CA PRO A 1003 -56.81 -37.00 -3.12
C PRO A 1003 -55.58 -37.74 -2.57
N LEU A 1004 -54.56 -37.83 -3.42
CA LEU A 1004 -53.25 -38.43 -3.18
C LEU A 1004 -52.20 -37.33 -3.38
N ALA A 1005 -51.41 -37.06 -2.35
CA ALA A 1005 -50.41 -35.98 -2.34
C ALA A 1005 -49.14 -36.32 -3.17
N ASN A 1006 -49.33 -36.62 -4.45
CA ASN A 1006 -48.27 -36.80 -5.45
C ASN A 1006 -48.36 -35.66 -6.48
N THR A 1007 -47.30 -34.88 -6.62
CA THR A 1007 -47.20 -33.74 -7.56
C THR A 1007 -46.36 -34.06 -8.80
N THR A 1008 -46.12 -35.35 -9.08
CA THR A 1008 -45.27 -35.78 -10.20
C THR A 1008 -46.09 -36.45 -11.31
N ASP A 1009 -45.54 -36.44 -12.52
CA ASP A 1009 -46.08 -37.10 -13.73
C ASP A 1009 -46.14 -38.64 -13.65
N SER A 1010 -45.89 -39.24 -12.49
CA SER A 1010 -46.04 -40.67 -12.31
C SER A 1010 -46.44 -41.04 -10.89
N LEU A 1011 -47.41 -41.93 -10.75
CA LEU A 1011 -47.82 -42.47 -9.45
C LEU A 1011 -47.30 -43.90 -9.32
N VAL A 1012 -46.31 -44.07 -8.45
CA VAL A 1012 -45.78 -45.39 -8.05
C VAL A 1012 -46.57 -45.88 -6.84
N PHE A 1013 -46.96 -47.16 -6.86
CA PHE A 1013 -47.56 -47.85 -5.73
C PHE A 1013 -46.82 -49.18 -5.48
N GLU A 1014 -46.67 -49.55 -4.22
CA GLU A 1014 -46.06 -50.81 -3.79
C GLU A 1014 -46.72 -51.27 -2.48
N ASN A 1015 -47.21 -52.51 -2.48
CA ASN A 1015 -47.94 -53.18 -1.40
C ASN A 1015 -49.08 -52.35 -0.78
N VAL A 1016 -49.78 -51.57 -1.63
CA VAL A 1016 -50.90 -50.73 -1.21
C VAL A 1016 -52.17 -51.59 -1.16
N TYR A 1017 -52.93 -51.51 -0.07
CA TYR A 1017 -54.13 -52.32 0.07
C TYR A 1017 -55.30 -51.81 -0.79
N PHE A 1018 -55.65 -52.56 -1.83
CA PHE A 1018 -56.81 -52.28 -2.70
C PHE A 1018 -57.88 -53.36 -2.50
N PHE A 1019 -59.02 -53.00 -1.92
CA PHE A 1019 -60.11 -53.94 -1.60
C PHE A 1019 -61.16 -54.08 -2.72
N GLN A 1020 -61.12 -53.22 -3.74
CA GLN A 1020 -61.99 -53.23 -4.91
C GLN A 1020 -61.35 -52.45 -6.07
N ASN A 1021 -61.87 -52.60 -7.29
CA ASN A 1021 -61.34 -51.92 -8.47
C ASN A 1021 -61.30 -50.40 -8.26
N THR A 1022 -60.19 -49.78 -8.61
CA THR A 1022 -59.88 -48.39 -8.31
C THR A 1022 -59.54 -47.64 -9.58
N GLN A 1023 -60.22 -46.53 -9.85
CA GLN A 1023 -59.84 -45.61 -10.92
C GLN A 1023 -58.88 -44.54 -10.38
N LEU A 1024 -57.86 -44.18 -11.14
CA LEU A 1024 -56.90 -43.13 -10.78
C LEU A 1024 -56.71 -42.14 -11.92
N ARG A 1025 -56.70 -40.84 -11.59
CA ARG A 1025 -56.38 -39.74 -12.52
C ARG A 1025 -55.52 -38.68 -11.83
N ALA A 1026 -54.75 -37.94 -12.60
CA ALA A 1026 -54.08 -36.71 -12.16
C ALA A 1026 -54.97 -35.47 -12.35
N VAL A 1027 -54.76 -34.46 -11.49
CA VAL A 1027 -55.32 -33.11 -11.59
C VAL A 1027 -54.19 -32.16 -11.94
N VAL A 1028 -54.29 -31.47 -13.08
CA VAL A 1028 -53.23 -30.65 -13.69
C VAL A 1028 -53.64 -29.19 -13.75
N GLN A 1029 -52.74 -28.26 -13.47
CA GLN A 1029 -53.03 -26.83 -13.56
C GLN A 1029 -51.87 -26.03 -14.15
N ASN A 1030 -52.13 -25.22 -15.18
CA ASN A 1030 -51.13 -24.37 -15.80
C ASN A 1030 -51.24 -22.90 -15.32
N GLY A 1031 -50.43 -22.55 -14.33
CA GLY A 1031 -50.39 -21.19 -13.77
C GLY A 1031 -51.76 -20.74 -13.25
N ALA A 1032 -52.26 -19.61 -13.74
CA ALA A 1032 -53.56 -19.05 -13.34
C ALA A 1032 -54.78 -19.67 -14.05
N CYS A 1033 -54.60 -20.68 -14.91
CA CYS A 1033 -55.73 -21.38 -15.53
C CYS A 1033 -56.49 -22.27 -14.53
N PRO A 1034 -57.79 -22.53 -14.75
CA PRO A 1034 -58.52 -23.56 -13.99
C PRO A 1034 -57.83 -24.93 -14.10
N ALA A 1035 -57.94 -25.76 -13.06
CA ALA A 1035 -57.41 -27.12 -13.10
C ALA A 1035 -58.19 -27.99 -14.11
N ALA A 1036 -57.48 -28.87 -14.81
CA ALA A 1036 -58.01 -29.85 -15.73
C ALA A 1036 -57.79 -31.27 -15.20
N PHE A 1037 -58.77 -32.13 -15.41
CA PHE A 1037 -58.69 -33.55 -15.04
C PHE A 1037 -58.14 -34.36 -16.21
N SER A 1038 -57.13 -35.19 -15.95
CA SER A 1038 -56.66 -36.19 -16.92
C SER A 1038 -57.71 -37.28 -17.17
N SER A 1039 -57.56 -38.03 -18.27
CA SER A 1039 -58.27 -39.30 -18.40
C SER A 1039 -57.77 -40.29 -17.34
N TYR A 1040 -58.69 -41.09 -16.79
CA TYR A 1040 -58.38 -42.04 -15.73
C TYR A 1040 -57.96 -43.41 -16.28
N THR A 1041 -57.26 -44.17 -15.45
CA THR A 1041 -56.97 -45.59 -15.69
C THR A 1041 -57.48 -46.46 -14.54
N ASN A 1042 -57.71 -47.75 -14.80
CA ASN A 1042 -58.20 -48.70 -13.80
C ASN A 1042 -57.04 -49.53 -13.21
N LEU A 1043 -57.13 -49.80 -11.92
CA LEU A 1043 -56.46 -50.90 -11.24
C LEU A 1043 -57.54 -51.90 -10.81
N ASP A 1044 -57.60 -53.03 -11.51
CA ASP A 1044 -58.64 -54.04 -11.32
C ASP A 1044 -58.17 -55.10 -10.30
N VAL A 1045 -58.94 -55.34 -9.24
CA VAL A 1045 -58.50 -56.15 -8.09
C VAL A 1045 -58.92 -57.61 -8.25
N VAL A 1046 -57.95 -58.51 -8.27
CA VAL A 1046 -58.18 -59.96 -8.40
C VAL A 1046 -58.34 -60.61 -7.02
N PRO A 1047 -59.38 -61.44 -6.77
CA PRO A 1047 -59.57 -62.11 -5.48
C PRO A 1047 -58.44 -63.08 -5.10
N ALA A 1048 -58.18 -63.23 -3.79
CA ALA A 1048 -57.29 -64.25 -3.24
C ALA A 1048 -57.95 -65.65 -3.23
N ALA A 1049 -57.15 -66.72 -3.21
CA ALA A 1049 -57.62 -68.11 -3.25
C ALA A 1049 -57.74 -68.75 -1.84
N ASP A 1050 -58.79 -69.53 -1.62
CA ASP A 1050 -59.05 -70.31 -0.39
C ASP A 1050 -58.40 -71.71 -0.41
N THR A 1051 -58.25 -72.34 0.76
CA THR A 1051 -57.65 -73.69 0.94
C THR A 1051 -58.60 -74.64 1.70
N ILE A 1052 -58.82 -75.89 1.23
CA ILE A 1052 -59.70 -76.90 1.86
C ILE A 1052 -59.08 -78.31 1.76
N SER A 1053 -59.40 -79.20 2.70
CA SER A 1053 -58.87 -80.59 2.81
C SER A 1053 -59.98 -81.67 2.91
N SER A 1054 -59.64 -82.92 2.51
CA SER A 1054 -60.33 -84.24 2.68
C SER A 1054 -61.11 -84.89 1.49
N ASP A 1055 -61.10 -86.23 1.45
CA ASP A 1055 -61.38 -87.17 0.34
C ASP A 1055 -62.84 -87.67 0.17
N PHE A 1056 -63.19 -88.15 -1.05
CA PHE A 1056 -64.42 -88.92 -1.34
C PHE A 1056 -64.28 -90.01 -2.43
N SER A 1057 -65.16 -91.01 -2.42
CA SER A 1057 -65.15 -92.18 -3.33
C SER A 1057 -66.46 -92.41 -4.09
N SER A 1058 -66.35 -92.54 -5.43
CA SER A 1058 -67.37 -92.94 -6.42
C SER A 1058 -68.65 -92.08 -6.55
N GLY A 1059 -68.79 -91.40 -7.71
CA GLY A 1059 -70.02 -90.72 -8.15
C GLY A 1059 -69.73 -89.53 -9.07
N ASN A 1060 -70.53 -89.33 -10.12
CA ASN A 1060 -70.40 -88.16 -11.00
C ASN A 1060 -70.93 -86.90 -10.30
N SER A 1061 -70.06 -85.94 -10.00
CA SER A 1061 -70.46 -84.60 -9.54
C SER A 1061 -69.51 -83.52 -10.07
N THR A 1062 -70.06 -82.41 -10.55
CA THR A 1062 -69.28 -81.29 -11.11
C THR A 1062 -68.99 -80.27 -10.02
N LYS A 1063 -67.80 -80.33 -9.41
CA LYS A 1063 -67.22 -79.27 -8.57
C LYS A 1063 -65.72 -79.16 -8.83
N GLN A 1064 -65.14 -77.97 -8.57
CA GLN A 1064 -63.70 -77.75 -8.74
C GLN A 1064 -62.92 -78.70 -7.83
N ALA A 1065 -61.95 -79.42 -8.42
CA ALA A 1065 -61.20 -80.46 -7.75
C ALA A 1065 -59.71 -80.12 -7.75
N THR A 1066 -59.13 -80.09 -6.55
CA THR A 1066 -57.69 -80.21 -6.31
C THR A 1066 -57.46 -81.51 -5.55
N GLU A 1067 -56.99 -82.54 -6.25
CA GLU A 1067 -55.84 -83.40 -5.88
C GLU A 1067 -55.72 -84.60 -6.83
N THR A 1068 -54.62 -85.37 -6.69
CA THR A 1068 -54.05 -86.22 -7.74
C THR A 1068 -54.88 -87.48 -8.05
N ILE A 1069 -55.33 -87.62 -9.28
CA ILE A 1069 -55.97 -88.85 -9.80
C ILE A 1069 -54.87 -89.80 -10.30
N THR A 1070 -54.80 -91.01 -9.74
CA THR A 1070 -53.88 -92.07 -10.22
C THR A 1070 -54.67 -93.13 -11.01
N ALA A 1071 -54.32 -93.33 -12.28
CA ALA A 1071 -54.92 -94.35 -13.16
C ALA A 1071 -54.10 -95.65 -13.20
N THR A 1072 -54.70 -96.78 -13.57
CA THR A 1072 -54.07 -98.12 -13.45
C THR A 1072 -53.88 -98.90 -14.76
N SER A 1073 -54.03 -98.27 -15.93
CA SER A 1073 -53.80 -98.90 -17.25
C SER A 1073 -53.53 -97.89 -18.39
N ASP A 1074 -52.69 -98.27 -19.37
CA ASP A 1074 -52.12 -97.40 -20.42
C ASP A 1074 -52.83 -97.43 -21.79
N ILE A 1075 -52.89 -96.29 -22.51
CA ILE A 1075 -52.97 -96.18 -23.99
C ILE A 1075 -52.21 -94.89 -24.46
N ILE A 1076 -52.27 -94.57 -25.76
CA ILE A 1076 -51.31 -93.77 -26.57
C ILE A 1076 -52.06 -93.21 -27.80
N SER A 1077 -51.81 -92.06 -28.46
CA SER A 1077 -51.09 -90.75 -28.29
C SER A 1077 -51.04 -90.09 -29.70
N PRO A 1078 -50.80 -88.77 -29.97
CA PRO A 1078 -50.47 -87.62 -29.10
C PRO A 1078 -51.45 -86.42 -29.26
N ALA A 1079 -51.09 -85.22 -28.78
CA ALA A 1079 -51.98 -84.05 -28.68
C ALA A 1079 -51.24 -82.67 -28.65
N ASN A 1080 -52.03 -81.57 -28.66
CA ASN A 1080 -51.61 -80.20 -28.32
C ASN A 1080 -52.85 -79.40 -27.81
N THR A 1081 -52.88 -78.98 -26.53
CA THR A 1081 -54.02 -78.22 -25.94
C THR A 1081 -53.54 -77.14 -24.95
N ILE A 1082 -54.32 -76.06 -24.83
CA ILE A 1082 -54.01 -74.80 -24.12
C ILE A 1082 -54.86 -74.67 -22.85
N PHE A 1083 -54.30 -74.10 -21.76
CA PHE A 1083 -55.00 -73.88 -20.48
C PHE A 1083 -55.18 -72.39 -20.14
N ARG A 1084 -56.33 -72.02 -19.56
CA ARG A 1084 -56.61 -70.72 -18.89
C ARG A 1084 -57.61 -70.93 -17.74
N ALA A 1085 -57.49 -70.13 -16.67
CA ALA A 1085 -58.29 -70.28 -15.45
C ALA A 1085 -59.73 -69.75 -15.56
N GLY A 1086 -60.60 -70.13 -14.61
CA GLY A 1086 -61.94 -69.56 -14.42
C GLY A 1086 -63.12 -70.31 -15.06
N LYS A 1087 -62.90 -71.46 -15.71
CA LYS A 1087 -63.96 -72.34 -16.25
C LYS A 1087 -63.67 -73.81 -15.95
N SER A 1088 -64.69 -74.65 -16.06
CA SER A 1088 -64.64 -76.09 -15.74
C SER A 1088 -63.61 -76.84 -16.60
N VAL A 1089 -62.83 -77.73 -15.96
CA VAL A 1089 -62.01 -78.72 -16.67
C VAL A 1089 -62.88 -79.93 -17.00
N THR A 1090 -63.10 -80.17 -18.29
CA THR A 1090 -63.74 -81.39 -18.80
C THR A 1090 -62.65 -82.24 -19.47
N LEU A 1091 -62.41 -83.44 -18.96
CA LEU A 1091 -61.63 -84.45 -19.66
C LEU A 1091 -62.57 -85.17 -20.63
N GLU A 1092 -62.45 -84.91 -21.93
CA GLU A 1092 -63.17 -85.65 -22.96
C GLU A 1092 -62.41 -86.94 -23.34
N ASN A 1093 -63.11 -87.89 -23.97
CA ASN A 1093 -62.57 -89.21 -24.30
C ASN A 1093 -61.27 -89.13 -25.12
N GLY A 1094 -60.20 -89.77 -24.65
CA GLY A 1094 -58.88 -89.80 -25.30
C GLY A 1094 -57.73 -89.27 -24.44
N PHE A 1095 -57.83 -89.35 -23.11
CA PHE A 1095 -56.79 -88.92 -22.17
C PHE A 1095 -56.29 -90.12 -21.36
N GLU A 1096 -55.01 -90.47 -21.49
CA GLU A 1096 -54.36 -91.44 -20.60
C GLU A 1096 -53.26 -90.83 -19.73
N ALA A 1097 -53.17 -91.39 -18.52
CA ALA A 1097 -52.15 -91.12 -17.54
C ALA A 1097 -51.52 -92.45 -17.14
N GLN A 1098 -50.18 -92.55 -17.15
CA GLN A 1098 -49.51 -93.75 -16.66
C GLN A 1098 -49.71 -93.90 -15.15
N ASN A 1099 -49.68 -95.13 -14.66
CA ASN A 1099 -49.76 -95.42 -13.23
C ASN A 1099 -48.61 -94.76 -12.46
N GLY A 1100 -48.94 -93.85 -11.54
CA GLY A 1100 -47.98 -92.98 -10.85
C GLY A 1100 -47.82 -91.55 -11.43
N SER A 1101 -48.60 -91.16 -12.43
CA SER A 1101 -48.59 -89.77 -12.96
C SER A 1101 -49.16 -88.77 -11.95
N VAL A 1102 -48.40 -87.72 -11.65
CA VAL A 1102 -48.85 -86.60 -10.81
C VAL A 1102 -49.31 -85.44 -11.69
N PHE A 1103 -50.56 -85.02 -11.55
CA PHE A 1103 -51.11 -83.87 -12.25
C PHE A 1103 -50.98 -82.59 -11.43
N LYS A 1104 -50.13 -81.67 -11.89
CA LYS A 1104 -50.02 -80.31 -11.33
C LYS A 1104 -50.84 -79.33 -12.18
N ALA A 1105 -51.91 -78.79 -11.61
CA ALA A 1105 -52.65 -77.66 -12.17
C ALA A 1105 -52.30 -76.39 -11.40
N GLU A 1106 -51.57 -75.47 -12.02
CA GLU A 1106 -51.33 -74.14 -11.45
C GLU A 1106 -52.52 -73.23 -11.77
N ILE A 1107 -53.30 -72.92 -10.73
CA ILE A 1107 -54.41 -71.97 -10.83
C ILE A 1107 -53.82 -70.57 -10.72
N GLY A 1108 -53.90 -69.81 -11.81
CA GLY A 1108 -53.48 -68.40 -11.86
C GLY A 1108 -54.38 -67.52 -11.00
N GLY A 1109 -54.06 -67.44 -9.71
CA GLY A 1109 -54.50 -66.42 -8.76
C GLY A 1109 -53.28 -65.75 -8.11
N CYS A 1110 -53.53 -64.86 -7.17
CA CYS A 1110 -52.49 -64.08 -6.50
C CYS A 1110 -51.64 -64.88 -5.48
N GLN A 1111 -50.75 -65.77 -5.96
CA GLN A 1111 -49.61 -66.30 -5.18
C GLN A 1111 -48.39 -66.61 -6.07
N ASN A 1112 -47.32 -65.81 -5.93
CA ASN A 1112 -46.32 -66.09 -4.89
C ASN A 1112 -46.16 -64.83 -4.03
#